data_AF-A0A0Q9NDT4-F1
#
_entry.id   AF-A0A0Q9NDT4-F1
#
_cell.length_a   1.000
_cell.length_b   1.000
_cell.length_c   1.000
_cell.angle_alpha   90.00
_cell.angle_beta   90.00
_cell.angle_gamma   90.00
#
_symmetry.space_group_name_H-M   'P 1'
#
loop_
_entity.id
_entity.type
_entity.pdbx_description
1 polymer ?
#
loop_
_entity_poly.entity_id
_entity_poly.type
_entity_poly.pdbx_seq_one_letter_code
_entity_poly.pdbx_strand_id
1 'polypeptide(L)'
;MHLLSSYVVFSDLLIPEMTNFDILFKYRIIGKMDEITIKERFTLASQWLTEIKNTINYFKNEVPEGRTLLTNIDSMDIEQLLSILSDAFVLEEDAIEAENRKNFVTDTYENNVRFFAKQLISSMITSHNELKEYEEYQTLLTQRHIAYGFYSALGNNSAEGIPILKDSYIEKLLYSGLVKFYNKFYGSFSDNQEAIKLLCKFYPANDSLLENKDDIVSALFRHVSNAGTSSDTGFAFRGIELIKENIGRLPIDVIDQLLQKYELYRIINEKVYRHQVFTIIDNASMTEEEKQTYKFSYLDSLILANVMNSDLYSKYGNQEHLSRNYLSSTQTLKAGNIGLIFNDYLESTYAYWTHQCSIDRQFVVDGKEIIHIRLHIAQKQVSVAYLDMPRTEIRFEFLYNDWMLDQYRAMDANQKLLEFINGDHDEQADPQHHRLTFSLLFLHRYRGLHKQLVDFDHRFTYNTNTNELNSVLESPDISHFYGEKIYSLSCIVGKNGTGKTSTVDFLRGTFFKLLHLIDEQQITCNQGYVKEIDYEAYGILDSGSEFFVVFHLGDQPYYLTNIIDATASAAKPFDSKTYTTVNKLGKVVYFSNMLSVHQDNLFSDGAIAHRDKSDKEKLALSLNHFGQADYSEASSFIQKRKDMESAEWDNPLRSINRDLCYQLTFLACLPQGELQKYFDMPEDKVFTIKSELLGLEEVGLTATNVDKKLASLQPFFTAPDTKLKHFSSGQYAKFSFLAKLYWFLEGHRKYAERLGPYIGTNIFSQDEVLQEWETALLFIDEGELYYHPEWQRKFVTMLINFIHSTSIESQIQIVITTNSPFMISDILSEDITYLSKEQQEFDQTFGQNIHKLLKHNFFMSYTIGEYSRELIERIIDWLCLKEDEVSLIGKELSRYFEGPIAPVDYSKKIRLLINKIGEPVYREKLLDTLSTSKLEEPSELELLLRQRADLDREIRRLSEGERK
;
A
#
# COMPACT_ATOMS: atom_id res chain seq x y z
N MET A 1 25.54 -20.14 17.06
CA MET A 1 26.95 -19.86 17.42
C MET A 1 27.71 -19.62 16.12
N HIS A 2 28.36 -18.46 15.98
CA HIS A 2 29.11 -17.93 14.83
C HIS A 2 28.34 -17.49 13.57
N LEU A 3 27.91 -16.22 13.56
CA LEU A 3 28.32 -15.18 12.58
C LEU A 3 27.69 -13.84 12.99
N LEU A 4 28.27 -13.23 14.03
CA LEU A 4 28.08 -11.82 14.42
C LEU A 4 29.48 -11.19 14.38
N SER A 5 29.85 -10.57 13.26
CA SER A 5 31.04 -9.70 13.20
C SER A 5 31.00 -8.83 11.94
N SER A 6 30.30 -7.70 12.02
CA SER A 6 30.64 -6.49 11.25
C SER A 6 29.65 -5.36 11.55
N TYR A 7 29.67 -4.80 12.76
CA TYR A 7 29.23 -3.41 13.03
C TYR A 7 29.76 -2.98 14.40
N VAL A 8 31.08 -2.75 14.47
CA VAL A 8 31.72 -1.93 15.52
C VAL A 8 32.91 -1.23 14.87
N VAL A 9 32.74 0.01 14.41
CA VAL A 9 33.72 1.11 14.53
C VAL A 9 32.94 2.42 14.40
N PHE A 10 32.56 3.01 15.53
CA PHE A 10 32.56 4.45 15.85
C PHE A 10 32.02 4.59 17.27
N SER A 11 32.81 4.13 18.25
CA SER A 11 32.61 4.41 19.67
C SER A 11 33.87 5.07 20.18
N ASP A 12 33.97 6.39 19.98
CA ASP A 12 34.89 7.28 20.70
C ASP A 12 34.34 8.71 20.59
N LEU A 13 33.25 8.96 21.31
CA LEU A 13 32.75 10.27 21.74
C LEU A 13 31.62 10.03 22.75
N LEU A 14 31.99 9.61 23.97
CA LEU A 14 31.10 9.62 25.12
C LEU A 14 30.84 11.07 25.52
N ILE A 15 29.79 11.67 24.94
CA ILE A 15 29.14 12.87 25.45
C ILE A 15 28.19 12.41 26.58
N PRO A 16 28.21 13.01 27.78
CA PRO A 16 27.25 12.66 28.82
C PRO A 16 25.90 13.27 28.45
N GLU A 17 25.00 12.46 27.88
CA GLU A 17 23.57 12.81 27.85
C GLU A 17 23.07 12.89 29.29
N MET A 18 22.46 14.01 29.69
CA MET A 18 21.62 14.03 30.89
C MET A 18 20.41 13.13 30.60
N THR A 19 20.31 12.02 31.32
CA THR A 19 19.23 11.05 31.12
C THR A 19 17.92 11.57 31.73
N ASN A 20 16.76 11.08 31.26
CA ASN A 20 15.45 11.36 31.86
C ASN A 20 15.40 11.15 33.39
N PHE A 21 16.30 10.31 33.92
CA PHE A 21 16.45 10.02 35.33
C PHE A 21 17.07 11.19 36.13
N ASP A 22 17.95 11.99 35.53
CA ASP A 22 18.68 13.07 36.19
C ASP A 22 17.77 14.27 36.53
N ILE A 23 16.79 14.55 35.67
CA ILE A 23 15.81 15.64 35.85
C ILE A 23 14.91 15.36 37.06
N LEU A 24 14.35 14.15 37.16
CA LEU A 24 13.51 13.73 38.29
C LEU A 24 14.28 13.54 39.60
N PHE A 25 15.54 13.06 39.53
CA PHE A 25 16.39 12.92 40.70
C PHE A 25 16.72 14.28 41.33
N LYS A 26 16.99 15.32 40.50
CA LYS A 26 17.13 16.70 40.97
C LYS A 26 15.82 17.23 41.60
N TYR A 27 14.66 16.94 41.02
CA TYR A 27 13.35 17.35 41.59
C TYR A 27 13.03 16.71 42.95
N ARG A 28 13.34 15.43 43.16
CA ARG A 28 13.07 14.72 44.43
C ARG A 28 13.92 15.23 45.60
N ILE A 29 15.08 15.83 45.32
CA ILE A 29 16.00 16.37 46.34
C ILE A 29 15.56 17.77 46.80
N ILE A 30 14.98 18.58 45.90
CA ILE A 30 14.68 20.00 46.18
C ILE A 30 13.34 20.17 46.91
N GLY A 31 12.36 19.27 46.73
CA GLY A 31 11.07 19.30 47.45
C GLY A 31 11.12 19.16 48.99
N LYS A 32 12.31 19.21 49.59
CA LYS A 32 12.53 19.17 51.04
C LYS A 32 13.20 20.43 51.62
N MET A 33 13.47 21.47 50.84
CA MET A 33 14.18 22.68 51.30
C MET A 33 13.32 23.94 51.25
N ASP A 34 12.27 23.97 52.09
CA ASP A 34 11.60 25.23 52.46
C ASP A 34 12.21 25.75 53.77
N GLU A 35 13.37 26.39 53.67
CA GLU A 35 13.92 27.42 54.58
C GLU A 35 15.40 27.67 54.20
N ILE A 36 15.66 28.57 53.24
CA ILE A 36 17.01 28.94 52.80
C ILE A 36 17.26 30.42 53.07
N THR A 37 18.39 30.74 53.72
CA THR A 37 18.76 32.12 54.07
C THR A 37 19.33 32.90 52.87
N ILE A 38 19.28 34.25 52.93
CA ILE A 38 19.71 35.17 51.86
C ILE A 38 21.13 34.88 51.32
N LYS A 39 22.04 34.38 52.16
CA LYS A 39 23.43 34.08 51.79
C LYS A 39 23.56 32.79 50.95
N GLU A 40 22.72 31.80 51.22
CA GLU A 40 22.65 30.55 50.45
C GLU A 40 21.99 30.80 49.07
N ARG A 41 20.99 31.69 48.99
CA ARG A 41 20.40 32.15 47.72
C ARG A 41 21.43 32.76 46.76
N PHE A 42 22.35 33.59 47.25
CA PHE A 42 23.41 34.18 46.41
C PHE A 42 24.41 33.12 45.88
N THR A 43 24.68 32.10 46.67
CA THR A 43 25.64 31.03 46.30
C THR A 43 25.02 30.09 45.27
N LEU A 44 23.74 29.76 45.42
CA LEU A 44 22.93 29.01 44.46
C LEU A 44 22.72 29.79 43.15
N ALA A 45 22.45 31.11 43.23
CA ALA A 45 22.29 32.00 42.07
C ALA A 45 23.51 31.99 41.13
N SER A 46 24.72 32.02 41.71
CA SER A 46 25.96 31.93 40.94
C SER A 46 26.17 30.56 40.29
N GLN A 47 25.60 29.50 40.84
CA GLN A 47 25.89 28.13 40.44
C GLN A 47 25.07 27.72 39.21
N TRP A 48 23.77 28.01 39.18
CA TRP A 48 22.95 27.68 38.01
C TRP A 48 23.22 28.57 36.81
N LEU A 49 23.55 29.85 37.00
CA LEU A 49 23.93 30.73 35.88
C LEU A 49 25.19 30.20 35.18
N THR A 50 26.14 29.65 35.94
CA THR A 50 27.34 28.99 35.40
C THR A 50 26.97 27.72 34.63
N GLU A 51 26.02 26.92 35.12
CA GLU A 51 25.52 25.71 34.45
C GLU A 51 24.85 26.02 33.10
N ILE A 52 24.02 27.07 33.05
CA ILE A 52 23.40 27.55 31.79
C ILE A 52 24.48 28.00 30.81
N LYS A 53 25.42 28.86 31.23
CA LYS A 53 26.51 29.35 30.36
C LYS A 53 27.39 28.22 29.83
N ASN A 54 27.70 27.23 30.66
CA ASN A 54 28.46 26.05 30.24
C ASN A 54 27.71 25.23 29.17
N THR A 55 26.40 25.03 29.36
CA THR A 55 25.53 24.33 28.40
C THR A 55 25.53 25.04 27.05
N ILE A 56 25.36 26.37 27.06
CA ILE A 56 25.42 27.18 25.83
C ILE A 56 26.79 27.06 25.17
N ASN A 57 27.88 27.21 25.91
CA ASN A 57 29.23 27.13 25.36
C ASN A 57 29.54 25.77 24.71
N TYR A 58 28.97 24.69 25.25
CA TYR A 58 29.16 23.35 24.73
C TYR A 58 28.34 23.11 23.44
N PHE A 59 27.09 23.55 23.40
CA PHE A 59 26.16 23.23 22.31
C PHE A 59 25.90 24.36 21.29
N LYS A 60 26.48 25.56 21.44
CA LYS A 60 26.28 26.70 20.51
C LYS A 60 26.66 26.44 19.05
N ASN A 61 27.35 25.34 18.74
CA ASN A 61 27.64 24.97 17.35
C ASN A 61 26.42 24.40 16.63
N GLU A 62 25.40 23.96 17.36
CA GLU A 62 24.14 23.41 16.84
C GLU A 62 23.15 24.51 16.40
N VAL A 63 23.44 25.77 16.74
CA VAL A 63 22.65 26.97 16.38
C VAL A 63 23.56 27.97 15.65
N PRO A 64 23.90 27.73 14.37
CA PRO A 64 24.99 28.41 13.69
C PRO A 64 24.77 29.91 13.46
N GLU A 65 23.55 30.39 13.26
CA GLU A 65 23.26 31.82 13.06
C GLU A 65 23.24 32.57 14.40
N GLY A 66 22.54 32.01 15.39
CA GLY A 66 22.48 32.49 16.78
C GLY A 66 23.83 32.40 17.49
N ARG A 67 24.73 31.50 17.09
CA ARG A 67 26.08 31.34 17.65
C ARG A 67 26.85 32.66 17.71
N THR A 68 26.68 33.52 16.71
CA THR A 68 27.37 34.81 16.64
C THR A 68 27.07 35.69 17.87
N LEU A 69 25.82 35.67 18.34
CA LEU A 69 25.36 36.36 19.54
C LEU A 69 25.83 35.67 20.84
N LEU A 70 26.08 34.36 20.80
CA LEU A 70 26.43 33.51 21.95
C LEU A 70 27.96 33.40 22.20
N THR A 71 28.78 34.22 21.56
CA THR A 71 30.25 34.13 21.67
C THR A 71 30.83 34.74 22.95
N ASN A 72 30.19 35.78 23.52
CA ASN A 72 30.71 36.54 24.67
C ASN A 72 29.80 36.47 25.92
N ILE A 73 29.15 35.32 26.14
CA ILE A 73 28.15 35.16 27.20
C ILE A 73 28.72 35.19 28.63
N ASP A 74 30.03 34.95 28.79
CA ASP A 74 30.65 34.83 30.11
C ASP A 74 30.53 36.12 30.93
N SER A 75 30.56 37.29 30.27
CA SER A 75 30.41 38.60 30.90
C SER A 75 28.97 39.09 31.08
N MET A 76 27.98 38.38 30.55
CA MET A 76 26.57 38.81 30.59
C MET A 76 25.94 38.51 31.95
N ASP A 77 25.07 39.41 32.42
CA ASP A 77 24.12 39.09 33.49
C ASP A 77 22.96 38.23 32.96
N ILE A 78 22.03 37.84 33.84
CA ILE A 78 20.95 36.92 33.46
C ILE A 78 19.93 37.57 32.50
N GLU A 79 19.59 38.84 32.69
CA GLU A 79 18.65 39.57 31.82
C GLU A 79 19.21 39.68 30.40
N GLN A 80 20.48 40.10 30.28
CA GLN A 80 21.19 40.17 29.01
C GLN A 80 21.28 38.80 28.33
N LEU A 81 21.58 37.75 29.10
CA LEU A 81 21.71 36.39 28.57
C LEU A 81 20.38 35.87 28.03
N LEU A 82 19.28 36.05 28.76
CA LEU A 82 17.94 35.60 28.36
C LEU A 82 17.41 36.35 27.14
N SER A 83 17.65 37.67 27.08
CA SER A 83 17.33 38.48 25.90
C SER A 83 18.11 37.98 24.67
N ILE A 84 19.41 37.79 24.80
CA ILE A 84 20.27 37.33 23.68
C ILE A 84 19.91 35.92 23.23
N LEU A 85 19.51 35.03 24.15
CA LEU A 85 19.01 33.71 23.79
C LEU A 85 17.72 33.80 22.97
N SER A 86 16.81 34.70 23.35
CA SER A 86 15.58 34.93 22.60
C SER A 86 15.90 35.44 21.18
N ASP A 87 16.83 36.39 21.05
CA ASP A 87 17.28 36.90 19.74
C ASP A 87 17.96 35.81 18.91
N ALA A 88 18.75 34.94 19.55
CA ALA A 88 19.40 33.81 18.87
C ALA A 88 18.36 32.83 18.30
N PHE A 89 17.32 32.46 19.06
CA PHE A 89 16.25 31.61 18.53
C PHE A 89 15.48 32.27 17.39
N VAL A 90 15.26 33.59 17.42
CA VAL A 90 14.63 34.30 16.29
C VAL A 90 15.47 34.19 15.02
N LEU A 91 16.79 34.35 15.10
CA LEU A 91 17.69 34.18 13.96
C LEU A 91 17.67 32.74 13.40
N GLU A 92 17.67 31.74 14.28
CA GLU A 92 17.57 30.33 13.88
C GLU A 92 16.25 30.04 13.18
N GLU A 93 15.15 30.66 13.60
CA GLU A 93 13.84 30.49 12.97
C GLU A 93 13.80 31.07 11.56
N ASP A 94 14.39 32.25 11.34
CA ASP A 94 14.54 32.84 10.01
C ASP A 94 15.39 31.94 9.11
N ALA A 95 16.43 31.31 9.67
CA ALA A 95 17.29 30.38 8.95
C ALA A 95 16.58 29.06 8.60
N ILE A 96 15.77 28.51 9.50
CA ILE A 96 14.91 27.35 9.25
C ILE A 96 13.91 27.68 8.13
N GLU A 97 13.27 28.84 8.16
CA GLU A 97 12.36 29.27 7.10
C GLU A 97 13.07 29.44 5.75
N ALA A 98 14.32 29.90 5.73
CA ALA A 98 15.15 29.94 4.52
C ALA A 98 15.53 28.54 4.03
N GLU A 99 15.84 27.59 4.92
CA GLU A 99 16.16 26.21 4.58
C GLU A 99 14.95 25.51 3.93
N ASN A 100 13.77 25.71 4.50
CA ASN A 100 12.51 25.14 4.02
C ASN A 100 12.06 25.67 2.65
N ARG A 101 12.66 26.77 2.16
CA ARG A 101 12.41 27.31 0.81
C ARG A 101 13.31 26.68 -0.27
N LYS A 102 14.24 25.80 0.08
CA LYS A 102 15.12 25.12 -0.88
C LYS A 102 14.38 23.99 -1.60
N ASN A 103 14.83 23.67 -2.81
CA ASN A 103 14.26 22.56 -3.61
C ASN A 103 14.50 21.16 -2.98
N PHE A 104 15.52 21.03 -2.15
CA PHE A 104 15.83 19.82 -1.38
C PHE A 104 16.00 20.23 0.07
N VAL A 105 14.97 19.96 0.87
CA VAL A 105 14.93 20.28 2.30
C VAL A 105 15.39 19.05 3.09
N THR A 106 16.20 19.26 4.13
CA THR A 106 16.49 18.23 5.14
C THR A 106 16.21 18.79 6.51
N ASP A 107 15.65 17.98 7.41
CA ASP A 107 15.35 18.40 8.78
C ASP A 107 16.61 18.53 9.65
N THR A 108 17.81 18.26 9.10
CA THR A 108 19.09 18.28 9.82
C THR A 108 19.33 19.58 10.58
N TYR A 109 19.05 20.73 9.95
CA TYR A 109 19.25 22.03 10.57
C TYR A 109 18.32 22.24 11.76
N GLU A 110 17.01 22.06 11.56
CA GLU A 110 16.01 22.21 12.62
C GLU A 110 16.20 21.17 13.74
N ASN A 111 16.67 19.96 13.42
CA ASN A 111 17.02 18.95 14.43
C ASN A 111 18.17 19.38 15.34
N ASN A 112 19.18 20.09 14.82
CA ASN A 112 20.26 20.65 15.64
C ASN A 112 19.73 21.75 16.59
N VAL A 113 18.85 22.63 16.09
CA VAL A 113 18.19 23.66 16.90
C VAL A 113 17.31 23.02 18.00
N ARG A 114 16.52 22.00 17.65
CA ARG A 114 15.73 21.19 18.61
C ARG A 114 16.61 20.56 19.69
N PHE A 115 17.75 19.99 19.29
CA PHE A 115 18.70 19.38 20.22
C PHE A 115 19.29 20.42 21.17
N PHE A 116 19.77 21.56 20.66
CA PHE A 116 20.26 22.68 21.47
C PHE A 116 19.20 23.15 22.48
N ALA A 117 17.97 23.38 22.02
CA ALA A 117 16.88 23.84 22.86
C ALA A 117 16.57 22.85 24.00
N LYS A 118 16.59 21.55 23.73
CA LYS A 118 16.39 20.49 24.72
C LYS A 118 17.49 20.48 25.78
N GLN A 119 18.76 20.64 25.39
CA GLN A 119 19.87 20.73 26.35
C GLN A 119 19.78 21.99 27.20
N LEU A 120 19.52 23.14 26.55
CA LEU A 120 19.42 24.44 27.20
C LEU A 120 18.32 24.44 28.25
N ILE A 121 17.09 24.05 27.89
CA ILE A 121 15.97 24.07 28.83
C ILE A 121 16.18 23.09 29.97
N SER A 122 16.77 21.91 29.71
CA SER A 122 17.10 20.94 30.76
C SER A 122 18.03 21.52 31.84
N SER A 123 18.95 22.42 31.46
CA SER A 123 19.80 23.16 32.41
C SER A 123 19.07 24.26 33.19
N MET A 124 17.97 24.79 32.65
CA MET A 124 17.20 25.90 33.26
C MET A 124 16.06 25.43 34.17
N ILE A 125 15.51 24.23 33.93
CA ILE A 125 14.35 23.66 34.64
C ILE A 125 14.56 23.63 36.17
N THR A 126 15.79 23.36 36.61
CA THR A 126 16.13 23.27 38.05
C THR A 126 16.10 24.61 38.78
N SER A 127 16.19 25.70 38.03
CA SER A 127 16.27 27.07 38.56
C SER A 127 15.04 27.89 38.17
N HIS A 128 13.96 27.20 37.82
CA HIS A 128 12.73 27.84 37.34
C HIS A 128 12.14 28.82 38.38
N ASN A 129 12.18 28.48 39.66
CA ASN A 129 11.60 29.32 40.71
C ASN A 129 12.30 30.67 40.84
N GLU A 130 13.60 30.74 40.50
CA GLU A 130 14.40 31.95 40.45
C GLU A 130 14.22 32.71 39.13
N LEU A 131 14.07 31.99 38.02
CA LEU A 131 14.00 32.57 36.68
C LEU A 131 12.61 33.12 36.32
N LYS A 132 11.53 32.59 36.91
CA LYS A 132 10.14 32.95 36.53
C LYS A 132 9.77 34.42 36.71
N GLU A 133 10.49 35.16 37.56
CA GLU A 133 10.24 36.58 37.82
C GLU A 133 10.81 37.50 36.72
N TYR A 134 11.66 36.98 35.82
CA TYR A 134 12.24 37.73 34.70
C TYR A 134 11.34 37.70 33.46
N GLU A 135 11.00 38.86 32.91
CA GLU A 135 10.18 38.98 31.69
C GLU A 135 10.88 38.34 30.48
N GLU A 136 12.22 38.42 30.42
CA GLU A 136 13.02 37.80 29.35
C GLU A 136 12.96 36.28 29.39
N TYR A 137 12.89 35.68 30.59
CA TYR A 137 12.73 34.24 30.74
C TYR A 137 11.33 33.80 30.29
N GLN A 138 10.29 34.54 30.69
CA GLN A 138 8.92 34.29 30.24
C GLN A 138 8.83 34.36 28.71
N THR A 139 9.48 35.35 28.09
CA THR A 139 9.58 35.49 26.63
C THR A 139 10.29 34.29 25.99
N LEU A 140 11.42 33.87 26.56
CA LEU A 140 12.18 32.71 26.08
C LEU A 140 11.34 31.41 26.12
N LEU A 141 10.53 31.20 27.15
CA LEU A 141 9.65 30.02 27.26
C LEU A 141 8.57 29.96 26.18
N THR A 142 8.20 31.08 25.56
CA THR A 142 7.24 31.10 24.45
C THR A 142 7.86 30.76 23.09
N GLN A 143 9.20 30.70 23.01
CA GLN A 143 9.89 30.34 21.77
C GLN A 143 9.61 28.89 21.41
N ARG A 144 9.30 28.64 20.13
CA ARG A 144 8.82 27.33 19.62
C ARG A 144 9.71 26.17 20.04
N HIS A 145 11.00 26.29 19.74
CA HIS A 145 12.00 25.27 20.01
C HIS A 145 12.25 25.05 21.50
N ILE A 146 12.19 26.10 22.33
CA ILE A 146 12.32 26.01 23.78
C ILE A 146 11.13 25.26 24.38
N ALA A 147 9.91 25.65 24.01
CA ALA A 147 8.70 24.98 24.47
C ALA A 147 8.66 23.51 24.04
N TYR A 148 8.99 23.22 22.78
CA TYR A 148 9.17 21.84 22.32
C TYR A 148 10.23 21.10 23.15
N GLY A 149 11.41 21.70 23.33
CA GLY A 149 12.51 21.11 24.09
C GLY A 149 12.10 20.79 25.53
N PHE A 150 11.28 21.65 26.15
CA PHE A 150 10.75 21.45 27.50
C PHE A 150 9.91 20.18 27.57
N TYR A 151 8.87 20.07 26.73
CA TYR A 151 7.97 18.93 26.76
C TYR A 151 8.62 17.63 26.26
N SER A 152 9.51 17.70 25.26
CA SER A 152 10.27 16.55 24.79
C SER A 152 11.29 16.04 25.84
N ALA A 153 11.87 16.93 26.66
CA ALA A 153 12.71 16.53 27.80
C ALA A 153 11.93 15.86 28.93
N LEU A 154 10.64 16.19 29.10
CA LEU A 154 9.78 15.54 30.09
C LEU A 154 9.33 14.14 29.67
N GLY A 155 9.34 13.83 28.37
CA GLY A 155 9.09 12.50 27.82
C GLY A 155 7.80 11.85 28.35
N ASN A 156 7.94 10.66 28.96
CA ASN A 156 6.82 9.85 29.47
C ASN A 156 6.25 10.31 30.83
N ASN A 157 6.84 11.30 31.50
CA ASN A 157 6.44 11.70 32.85
C ASN A 157 5.07 12.41 32.90
N SER A 158 4.32 12.26 34.00
CA SER A 158 3.02 12.93 34.17
C SER A 158 3.19 14.43 34.46
N ALA A 159 2.28 15.26 33.92
CA ALA A 159 2.28 16.70 34.15
C ALA A 159 2.05 17.06 35.63
N GLU A 160 1.24 16.26 36.34
CA GLU A 160 0.81 16.49 37.73
C GLU A 160 1.97 16.53 38.76
N GLY A 161 3.13 15.97 38.42
CA GLY A 161 4.31 15.94 39.28
C GLY A 161 5.33 17.05 39.07
N ILE A 162 5.11 17.95 38.09
CA ILE A 162 6.13 18.88 37.60
C ILE A 162 5.88 20.29 38.20
N PRO A 163 6.76 20.79 39.09
CA PRO A 163 6.54 22.06 39.80
C PRO A 163 6.33 23.28 38.91
N ILE A 164 7.02 23.39 37.77
CA ILE A 164 6.90 24.50 36.82
C ILE A 164 5.51 24.56 36.15
N LEU A 165 4.84 23.41 35.96
CA LEU A 165 3.50 23.34 35.38
C LEU A 165 2.39 23.63 36.40
N LYS A 166 2.71 23.80 37.69
CA LYS A 166 1.73 24.24 38.70
C LYS A 166 1.42 25.73 38.59
N ASP A 167 2.28 26.51 37.94
CA ASP A 167 2.02 27.91 37.64
C ASP A 167 1.23 28.01 36.34
N SER A 168 -0.06 28.33 36.45
CA SER A 168 -0.98 28.38 35.31
C SER A 168 -0.58 29.41 34.23
N TYR A 169 0.14 30.47 34.62
CA TYR A 169 0.61 31.46 33.65
C TYR A 169 1.79 30.94 32.83
N ILE A 170 2.76 30.30 33.50
CA ILE A 170 3.91 29.67 32.82
C ILE A 170 3.48 28.47 31.97
N GLU A 171 2.58 27.62 32.48
CA GLU A 171 2.00 26.50 31.73
C GLU A 171 1.38 26.98 30.40
N LYS A 172 0.64 28.09 30.43
CA LYS A 172 0.09 28.74 29.22
C LYS A 172 1.20 29.16 28.25
N LEU A 173 2.23 29.86 28.72
CA LEU A 173 3.30 30.37 27.85
C LEU A 173 4.02 29.22 27.13
N LEU A 174 4.39 28.18 27.88
CA LEU A 174 5.02 26.97 27.36
C LEU A 174 4.10 26.24 26.37
N TYR A 175 2.83 26.02 26.73
CA TYR A 175 1.90 25.32 25.84
C TYR A 175 1.62 26.12 24.56
N SER A 176 1.53 27.45 24.64
CA SER A 176 1.43 28.31 23.45
C SER A 176 2.65 28.19 22.54
N GLY A 177 3.86 28.14 23.10
CA GLY A 177 5.08 27.88 22.34
C GLY A 177 5.07 26.52 21.65
N LEU A 178 4.59 25.47 22.34
CA LEU A 178 4.46 24.12 21.79
C LEU A 178 3.49 24.07 20.60
N VAL A 179 2.34 24.74 20.73
CA VAL A 179 1.34 24.85 19.65
C VAL A 179 1.92 25.59 18.45
N LYS A 180 2.66 26.69 18.67
CA LYS A 180 3.35 27.42 17.59
C LYS A 180 4.40 26.55 16.90
N PHE A 181 5.11 25.70 17.65
CA PHE A 181 6.07 24.76 17.09
C PHE A 181 5.38 23.79 16.12
N TYR A 182 4.41 23.02 16.60
CA TYR A 182 3.71 22.00 15.80
C TYR A 182 2.81 22.59 14.70
N ASN A 183 2.41 23.85 14.78
CA ASN A 183 1.76 24.52 13.65
C ASN A 183 2.70 24.72 12.45
N LYS A 184 3.99 24.91 12.68
CA LYS A 184 5.00 25.16 11.63
C LYS A 184 5.85 23.93 11.31
N PHE A 185 6.04 23.03 12.26
CA PHE A 185 6.85 21.83 12.12
C PHE A 185 5.99 20.60 11.84
N TYR A 186 6.32 19.87 10.78
CA TYR A 186 5.65 18.60 10.43
C TYR A 186 6.55 17.39 10.70
N GLY A 187 7.84 17.49 10.36
CA GLY A 187 8.84 16.44 10.55
C GLY A 187 8.49 15.12 9.87
N SER A 188 8.97 14.04 10.46
CA SER A 188 8.72 12.65 10.06
C SER A 188 7.41 12.09 10.63
N PHE A 189 7.04 10.86 10.26
CA PHE A 189 5.92 10.17 10.93
C PHE A 189 6.15 9.98 12.44
N SER A 190 7.40 9.88 12.90
CA SER A 190 7.70 9.82 14.34
C SER A 190 7.40 11.15 15.02
N ASP A 191 7.66 12.28 14.37
CA ASP A 191 7.38 13.61 14.90
C ASP A 191 5.87 13.86 14.98
N ASN A 192 5.11 13.40 13.97
CA ASN A 192 3.63 13.42 14.02
C ASN A 192 3.07 12.65 15.23
N GLN A 193 3.66 11.49 15.53
CA GLN A 193 3.30 10.68 16.71
C GLN A 193 3.61 11.43 18.01
N GLU A 194 4.80 12.01 18.12
CA GLU A 194 5.19 12.82 19.29
C GLU A 194 4.24 14.02 19.45
N ALA A 195 3.86 14.69 18.37
CA ALA A 195 2.95 15.83 18.38
C ALA A 195 1.59 15.49 18.97
N ILE A 196 0.94 14.42 18.48
CA ILE A 196 -0.37 13.96 19.00
C ILE A 196 -0.28 13.73 20.51
N LYS A 197 0.80 13.04 20.95
CA LYS A 197 1.02 12.74 22.35
C LYS A 197 1.23 14.00 23.18
N LEU A 198 2.16 14.88 22.80
CA LEU A 198 2.52 16.05 23.60
C LEU A 198 1.39 17.07 23.66
N LEU A 199 0.75 17.40 22.53
CA LEU A 199 -0.35 18.36 22.47
C LEU A 199 -1.55 17.90 23.32
N CYS A 200 -1.91 16.61 23.27
CA CYS A 200 -3.02 16.10 24.07
C CYS A 200 -2.66 15.89 25.54
N LYS A 201 -1.46 15.35 25.83
CA LYS A 201 -1.03 15.02 27.20
C LYS A 201 -0.82 16.25 28.08
N PHE A 202 -0.28 17.32 27.50
CA PHE A 202 0.05 18.55 28.22
C PHE A 202 -0.96 19.67 27.96
N TYR A 203 -2.17 19.34 27.50
CA TYR A 203 -3.24 20.32 27.39
C TYR A 203 -3.51 20.94 28.78
N PRO A 204 -3.47 22.28 28.92
CA PRO A 204 -3.58 22.93 30.23
C PRO A 204 -4.90 22.64 30.94
N ALA A 205 -4.84 22.38 32.25
CA ALA A 205 -6.03 22.11 33.05
C ALA A 205 -6.94 23.35 33.20
N ASN A 206 -6.36 24.55 33.16
CA ASN A 206 -7.08 25.82 33.14
C ASN A 206 -6.96 26.47 31.74
N ASP A 207 -7.85 26.06 30.84
CA ASP A 207 -7.86 26.52 29.45
C ASP A 207 -8.39 27.95 29.26
N SER A 208 -9.00 28.56 30.30
CA SER A 208 -9.59 29.90 30.25
C SER A 208 -8.59 31.00 29.86
N LEU A 209 -7.30 30.75 30.05
CA LEU A 209 -6.24 31.68 29.70
C LEU A 209 -5.74 31.48 28.26
N LEU A 210 -6.13 30.42 27.55
CA LEU A 210 -5.71 30.17 26.16
C LEU A 210 -6.48 31.10 25.20
N GLU A 211 -5.79 32.10 24.66
CA GLU A 211 -6.41 33.16 23.85
C GLU A 211 -6.78 32.71 22.43
N ASN A 212 -6.13 31.67 21.88
CA ASN A 212 -6.34 31.21 20.51
C ASN A 212 -6.55 29.69 20.43
N LYS A 213 -7.81 29.25 20.59
CA LYS A 213 -8.19 27.83 20.44
C LYS A 213 -8.05 27.33 18.99
N ASP A 214 -8.20 28.22 17.99
CA ASP A 214 -8.05 27.86 16.58
C ASP A 214 -6.64 27.39 16.23
N ASP A 215 -5.60 28.01 16.81
CA ASP A 215 -4.20 27.59 16.61
C ASP A 215 -3.95 26.20 17.20
N ILE A 216 -4.55 25.90 18.35
CA ILE A 216 -4.43 24.59 19.01
C ILE A 216 -5.10 23.53 18.14
N VAL A 217 -6.32 23.79 17.70
CA VAL A 217 -7.08 22.89 16.82
C VAL A 217 -6.35 22.68 15.51
N SER A 218 -5.73 23.71 14.95
CA SER A 218 -4.97 23.61 13.69
C SER A 218 -3.70 22.77 13.85
N ALA A 219 -2.97 22.94 14.96
CA ALA A 219 -1.80 22.12 15.27
C ALA A 219 -2.21 20.65 15.48
N LEU A 220 -3.26 20.40 16.27
CA LEU A 220 -3.80 19.06 16.47
C LEU A 220 -4.21 18.42 15.15
N PHE A 221 -5.03 19.10 14.34
CA PHE A 221 -5.52 18.57 13.07
C PHE A 221 -4.39 18.24 12.10
N ARG A 222 -3.34 19.07 12.03
CA ARG A 222 -2.17 18.83 11.17
C ARG A 222 -1.53 17.47 11.43
N HIS A 223 -1.46 17.03 12.69
CA HIS A 223 -0.83 15.75 13.04
C HIS A 223 -1.84 14.60 13.16
N VAL A 224 -3.03 14.86 13.71
CA VAL A 224 -4.11 13.87 13.88
C VAL A 224 -4.64 13.40 12.53
N SER A 225 -4.74 14.26 11.52
CA SER A 225 -5.15 13.85 10.16
C SER A 225 -4.15 12.92 9.46
N ASN A 226 -2.92 12.84 9.96
CA ASN A 226 -1.87 11.93 9.47
C ASN A 226 -1.72 10.68 10.35
N ALA A 227 -2.63 10.47 11.29
CA ALA A 227 -2.64 9.30 12.15
C ALA A 227 -3.22 8.07 11.45
N GLY A 228 -2.47 6.98 11.41
CA GLY A 228 -2.95 5.71 10.85
C GLY A 228 -2.61 4.52 11.72
N THR A 229 -2.82 3.34 11.15
CA THR A 229 -2.38 2.04 11.65
C THR A 229 -1.23 1.51 10.79
N SER A 230 -0.65 0.36 11.14
CA SER A 230 0.39 -0.29 10.32
C SER A 230 -0.08 -0.73 8.94
N SER A 231 -1.39 -0.91 8.74
CA SER A 231 -1.99 -1.18 7.43
C SER A 231 -2.26 0.07 6.59
N ASP A 232 -2.11 1.27 7.14
CA ASP A 232 -2.44 2.52 6.45
C ASP A 232 -1.18 3.16 5.87
N THR A 233 -0.88 2.83 4.61
CA THR A 233 0.27 3.36 3.88
C THR A 233 0.18 4.88 3.74
N GLY A 234 1.25 5.60 4.04
CA GLY A 234 1.30 7.07 3.97
C GLY A 234 0.85 7.79 5.26
N PHE A 235 0.54 7.05 6.32
CA PHE A 235 0.17 7.59 7.62
C PHE A 235 1.14 7.13 8.71
N ALA A 236 1.18 7.87 9.81
CA ALA A 236 1.93 7.51 10.99
C ALA A 236 1.30 6.27 11.65
N PHE A 237 1.97 5.12 11.58
CA PHE A 237 1.40 3.81 11.90
C PHE A 237 0.94 3.60 13.36
N ARG A 238 1.41 4.42 14.32
CA ARG A 238 0.90 4.44 15.71
C ARG A 238 -0.11 5.55 15.99
N GLY A 239 -0.42 6.38 15.00
CA GLY A 239 -1.20 7.59 15.21
C GLY A 239 -2.57 7.30 15.83
N ILE A 240 -3.29 6.29 15.35
CA ILE A 240 -4.61 5.93 15.89
C ILE A 240 -4.52 5.52 17.37
N GLU A 241 -3.53 4.70 17.74
CA GLU A 241 -3.34 4.30 19.14
C GLU A 241 -3.00 5.51 20.02
N LEU A 242 -2.21 6.45 19.52
CA LEU A 242 -1.89 7.68 20.25
C LEU A 242 -3.09 8.61 20.40
N ILE A 243 -3.99 8.67 19.41
CA ILE A 243 -5.29 9.36 19.59
C ILE A 243 -6.05 8.68 20.72
N LYS A 244 -6.21 7.36 20.66
CA LYS A 244 -6.93 6.58 21.68
C LYS A 244 -6.40 6.80 23.10
N GLU A 245 -5.08 6.80 23.27
CA GLU A 245 -4.42 6.97 24.58
C GLU A 245 -4.49 8.41 25.14
N ASN A 246 -4.63 9.42 24.28
CA ASN A 246 -4.39 10.81 24.69
C ASN A 246 -5.55 11.79 24.46
N ILE A 247 -6.44 11.55 23.49
CA ILE A 247 -7.46 12.52 23.05
C ILE A 247 -8.48 12.87 24.14
N GLY A 248 -8.76 11.94 25.07
CA GLY A 248 -9.72 12.14 26.16
C GLY A 248 -9.33 13.24 27.17
N ARG A 249 -8.10 13.74 27.12
CA ARG A 249 -7.64 14.87 27.95
C ARG A 249 -8.07 16.24 27.42
N LEU A 250 -8.55 16.31 26.19
CA LEU A 250 -9.01 17.55 25.58
C LEU A 250 -10.47 17.85 25.98
N PRO A 251 -10.84 19.14 26.12
CA PRO A 251 -12.21 19.53 26.38
C PRO A 251 -13.10 19.34 25.13
N ILE A 252 -14.40 19.14 25.35
CA ILE A 252 -15.37 18.80 24.29
C ILE A 252 -15.43 19.87 23.20
N ASP A 253 -15.29 21.15 23.53
CA ASP A 253 -15.32 22.25 22.55
C ASP A 253 -14.11 22.22 21.59
N VAL A 254 -12.93 21.78 22.06
CA VAL A 254 -11.75 21.57 21.21
C VAL A 254 -11.96 20.33 20.34
N ILE A 255 -12.54 19.26 20.88
CA ILE A 255 -12.88 18.06 20.10
C ILE A 255 -13.87 18.38 18.98
N ASP A 256 -14.91 19.14 19.28
CA ASP A 256 -15.92 19.55 18.31
C ASP A 256 -15.30 20.37 17.17
N GLN A 257 -14.46 21.36 17.51
CA GLN A 257 -13.73 22.16 16.51
C GLN A 257 -12.72 21.33 15.70
N LEU A 258 -12.07 20.36 16.33
CA LEU A 258 -11.15 19.43 15.66
C LEU A 258 -11.89 18.55 14.65
N LEU A 259 -13.02 17.96 15.03
CA LEU A 259 -13.87 17.18 14.13
C LEU A 259 -14.34 18.04 12.96
N GLN A 260 -14.76 19.28 13.21
CA GLN A 260 -15.19 20.22 12.16
C GLN A 260 -14.13 20.57 11.10
N LYS A 261 -12.83 20.28 11.34
CA LYS A 261 -11.76 20.45 10.34
C LYS A 261 -11.68 19.32 9.33
N TYR A 262 -12.26 18.15 9.62
CA TYR A 262 -12.21 17.01 8.72
C TYR A 262 -12.97 17.27 7.43
N GLU A 263 -12.31 16.98 6.31
CA GLU A 263 -12.87 17.08 4.96
C GLU A 263 -13.90 15.97 4.75
N LEU A 264 -15.13 16.35 4.35
CA LEU A 264 -16.23 15.42 4.11
C LEU A 264 -15.86 14.39 3.03
N TYR A 265 -15.19 14.85 1.97
CA TYR A 265 -14.72 14.00 0.89
C TYR A 265 -13.82 12.86 1.39
N ARG A 266 -12.87 13.15 2.28
CA ARG A 266 -11.96 12.13 2.82
C ARG A 266 -12.68 11.16 3.74
N ILE A 267 -13.63 11.62 4.56
CA ILE A 267 -14.46 10.71 5.38
C ILE A 267 -15.23 9.72 4.49
N ILE A 268 -15.81 10.21 3.40
CA ILE A 268 -16.56 9.39 2.44
C ILE A 268 -15.63 8.41 1.72
N ASN A 269 -14.45 8.84 1.26
CA ASN A 269 -13.66 7.99 0.36
C ASN A 269 -12.56 7.18 1.08
N GLU A 270 -12.11 7.60 2.25
CA GLU A 270 -10.92 7.03 2.92
C GLU A 270 -11.27 6.41 4.29
N LYS A 271 -11.01 5.10 4.43
CA LYS A 271 -11.28 4.36 5.67
C LYS A 271 -10.48 4.90 6.87
N VAL A 272 -9.26 5.40 6.63
CA VAL A 272 -8.39 5.94 7.67
C VAL A 272 -9.01 7.16 8.33
N TYR A 273 -9.60 8.07 7.54
CA TYR A 273 -10.29 9.25 8.07
C TYR A 273 -11.53 8.89 8.90
N ARG A 274 -12.29 7.86 8.50
CA ARG A 274 -13.38 7.33 9.33
C ARG A 274 -12.86 6.76 10.64
N HIS A 275 -11.75 6.01 10.60
CA HIS A 275 -11.12 5.46 11.79
C HIS A 275 -10.62 6.56 12.74
N GLN A 276 -9.98 7.61 12.22
CA GLN A 276 -9.54 8.76 13.01
C GLN A 276 -10.73 9.46 13.69
N VAL A 277 -11.76 9.83 12.92
CA VAL A 277 -12.97 10.49 13.43
C VAL A 277 -13.65 9.63 14.51
N PHE A 278 -13.84 8.34 14.24
CA PHE A 278 -14.41 7.42 15.22
C PHE A 278 -13.55 7.32 16.48
N THR A 279 -12.23 7.19 16.35
CA THR A 279 -11.32 7.07 17.50
C THR A 279 -11.35 8.33 18.37
N ILE A 280 -11.42 9.52 17.75
CA ILE A 280 -11.60 10.79 18.45
C ILE A 280 -12.91 10.79 19.24
N ILE A 281 -14.03 10.39 18.61
CA ILE A 281 -15.36 10.36 19.26
C ILE A 281 -15.41 9.34 20.40
N ASP A 282 -14.95 8.10 20.17
CA ASP A 282 -15.02 7.00 21.12
C ASP A 282 -14.21 7.27 22.40
N ASN A 283 -13.09 7.99 22.26
CA ASN A 283 -12.16 8.28 23.35
C ASN A 283 -12.26 9.72 23.89
N ALA A 284 -13.20 10.53 23.38
CA ALA A 284 -13.51 11.83 23.95
C ALA A 284 -14.22 11.68 25.31
N SER A 285 -14.05 12.69 26.17
CA SER A 285 -14.71 12.78 27.47
C SER A 285 -16.20 13.17 27.35
N MET A 286 -16.97 12.34 26.65
CA MET A 286 -18.40 12.50 26.36
C MET A 286 -19.23 11.35 26.97
N THR A 287 -20.52 11.57 27.16
CA THR A 287 -21.48 10.50 27.50
C THR A 287 -21.69 9.55 26.33
N GLU A 288 -22.12 8.31 26.63
CA GLU A 288 -22.39 7.31 25.58
C GLU A 288 -23.47 7.73 24.58
N GLU A 289 -24.43 8.58 24.98
CA GLU A 289 -25.47 9.11 24.10
C GLU A 289 -24.92 10.19 23.15
N GLU A 290 -24.07 11.08 23.66
CA GLU A 290 -23.35 12.07 22.85
C GLU A 290 -22.44 11.38 21.83
N LYS A 291 -21.65 10.39 22.26
CA LYS A 291 -20.78 9.63 21.34
C LYS A 291 -21.55 8.99 20.20
N GLN A 292 -22.71 8.38 20.48
CA GLN A 292 -23.57 7.79 19.46
C GLN A 292 -24.13 8.84 18.50
N THR A 293 -24.50 10.02 19.02
CA THR A 293 -24.98 11.15 18.21
C THR A 293 -23.89 11.66 17.27
N TYR A 294 -22.67 11.88 17.78
CA TYR A 294 -21.52 12.31 16.98
C TYR A 294 -21.16 11.28 15.91
N LYS A 295 -21.09 9.99 16.29
CA LYS A 295 -20.80 8.90 15.35
C LYS A 295 -21.85 8.84 14.24
N PHE A 296 -23.13 8.86 14.59
CA PHE A 296 -24.20 8.86 13.60
C PHE A 296 -24.17 10.10 12.69
N SER A 297 -23.99 11.29 13.25
CA SER A 297 -24.01 12.54 12.49
C SER A 297 -22.85 12.63 11.50
N TYR A 298 -21.62 12.38 11.97
CA TYR A 298 -20.41 12.59 11.18
C TYR A 298 -19.99 11.39 10.33
N LEU A 299 -20.50 10.19 10.63
CA LEU A 299 -20.15 8.96 9.93
C LEU A 299 -21.37 8.30 9.28
N ASP A 300 -22.26 7.64 10.04
CA ASP A 300 -23.33 6.80 9.48
C ASP A 300 -24.27 7.54 8.52
N SER A 301 -24.85 8.64 9.00
CA SER A 301 -25.81 9.43 8.21
C SER A 301 -25.14 10.09 7.01
N LEU A 302 -23.84 10.40 7.11
CA LEU A 302 -23.07 10.96 6.00
C LEU A 302 -22.85 9.92 4.90
N ILE A 303 -22.48 8.68 5.26
CA ILE A 303 -22.31 7.60 4.27
C ILE A 303 -23.65 7.24 3.63
N LEU A 304 -24.72 7.11 4.41
CA LEU A 304 -26.07 6.86 3.87
C LEU A 304 -26.54 7.97 2.92
N ALA A 305 -26.33 9.23 3.30
CA ALA A 305 -26.62 10.37 2.42
C ALA A 305 -25.81 10.29 1.12
N ASN A 306 -24.52 9.98 1.20
CA ASN A 306 -23.66 9.84 0.03
C ASN A 306 -24.11 8.73 -0.93
N VAL A 307 -24.50 7.57 -0.40
CA VAL A 307 -25.04 6.46 -1.20
C VAL A 307 -26.29 6.88 -1.98
N MET A 308 -27.18 7.66 -1.35
CA MET A 308 -28.43 8.12 -1.97
C MET A 308 -28.25 9.29 -2.96
N ASN A 309 -27.16 10.04 -2.88
CA ASN A 309 -26.98 11.31 -3.60
C ASN A 309 -27.18 11.19 -5.12
N SER A 310 -26.68 10.12 -5.73
CA SER A 310 -26.81 9.95 -7.18
C SER A 310 -28.26 9.75 -7.61
N ASP A 311 -28.99 8.90 -6.89
CA ASP A 311 -30.38 8.59 -7.21
C ASP A 311 -31.30 9.78 -6.92
N LEU A 312 -31.02 10.52 -5.85
CA LEU A 312 -31.70 11.77 -5.53
C LEU A 312 -31.43 12.85 -6.58
N TYR A 313 -30.20 12.96 -7.09
CA TYR A 313 -29.90 13.85 -8.21
C TYR A 313 -30.69 13.47 -9.46
N SER A 314 -30.74 12.17 -9.81
CA SER A 314 -31.55 11.70 -10.93
C SER A 314 -33.04 12.03 -10.78
N LYS A 315 -33.57 11.90 -9.55
CA LYS A 315 -34.99 12.16 -9.25
C LYS A 315 -35.35 13.66 -9.24
N TYR A 316 -34.49 14.52 -8.68
CA TYR A 316 -34.81 15.93 -8.42
C TYR A 316 -34.01 16.95 -9.25
N GLY A 317 -32.95 16.52 -9.92
CA GLY A 317 -31.98 17.39 -10.61
C GLY A 317 -32.05 17.37 -12.14
N ASN A 318 -32.94 16.59 -12.75
CA ASN A 318 -33.08 16.45 -14.21
C ASN A 318 -33.80 17.65 -14.88
N GLN A 319 -33.32 18.87 -14.65
CA GLN A 319 -33.81 20.10 -15.29
C GLN A 319 -32.63 20.91 -15.86
N GLU A 320 -32.82 21.57 -17.00
CA GLU A 320 -31.73 22.26 -17.74
C GLU A 320 -30.97 23.32 -16.91
N HIS A 321 -31.59 23.90 -15.89
CA HIS A 321 -31.00 24.94 -15.04
C HIS A 321 -30.50 24.42 -13.69
N LEU A 322 -30.57 23.11 -13.46
CA LEU A 322 -30.11 22.45 -12.25
C LEU A 322 -28.83 21.68 -12.54
N SER A 323 -27.76 22.05 -11.86
CA SER A 323 -26.46 21.40 -11.94
C SER A 323 -26.19 20.56 -10.70
N ARG A 324 -25.36 19.53 -10.86
CA ARG A 324 -24.92 18.69 -9.73
C ARG A 324 -23.92 19.50 -8.90
N ASN A 325 -24.20 19.66 -7.62
CA ASN A 325 -23.34 20.36 -6.67
C ASN A 325 -22.62 19.32 -5.81
N TYR A 326 -21.50 18.80 -6.29
CA TYR A 326 -20.72 17.83 -5.52
C TYR A 326 -20.02 18.48 -4.33
N LEU A 327 -19.72 17.65 -3.33
CA LEU A 327 -18.85 18.01 -2.23
C LEU A 327 -17.50 18.51 -2.76
N SER A 328 -17.21 19.79 -2.52
CA SER A 328 -15.86 20.30 -2.73
C SER A 328 -14.87 19.47 -1.89
N SER A 329 -13.70 19.15 -2.44
CA SER A 329 -12.63 18.49 -1.69
C SER A 329 -12.23 19.27 -0.42
N THR A 330 -12.48 20.58 -0.40
CA THR A 330 -12.21 21.48 0.72
C THR A 330 -13.37 21.65 1.69
N GLN A 331 -14.55 21.07 1.41
CA GLN A 331 -15.70 21.20 2.30
C GLN A 331 -15.51 20.32 3.54
N THR A 332 -15.58 20.93 4.72
CA THR A 332 -15.36 20.24 6.00
C THR A 332 -16.67 19.98 6.75
N LEU A 333 -16.59 19.17 7.82
CA LEU A 333 -17.67 18.92 8.76
C LEU A 333 -18.24 20.22 9.42
N LYS A 334 -17.56 21.36 9.27
CA LYS A 334 -18.07 22.68 9.70
C LYS A 334 -19.25 23.18 8.86
N ALA A 335 -19.44 22.68 7.64
CA ALA A 335 -20.47 23.17 6.75
C ALA A 335 -21.87 22.99 7.36
N GLY A 336 -22.71 24.03 7.35
CA GLY A 336 -24.06 23.93 7.90
C GLY A 336 -24.97 22.99 7.09
N ASN A 337 -24.82 23.00 5.77
CA ASN A 337 -25.55 22.17 4.82
C ASN A 337 -24.58 21.55 3.81
N ILE A 338 -24.89 20.35 3.32
CA ILE A 338 -24.16 19.66 2.24
C ILE A 338 -25.01 19.77 0.98
N GLY A 339 -24.62 20.67 0.08
CA GLY A 339 -25.31 20.85 -1.20
C GLY A 339 -25.25 19.59 -2.06
N LEU A 340 -26.33 19.33 -2.81
CA LEU A 340 -26.40 18.26 -3.81
C LEU A 340 -26.81 18.78 -5.18
N ILE A 341 -27.74 19.73 -5.24
CA ILE A 341 -28.26 20.31 -6.48
C ILE A 341 -28.13 21.83 -6.39
N PHE A 342 -27.53 22.44 -7.39
CA PHE A 342 -27.41 23.89 -7.52
C PHE A 342 -28.35 24.39 -8.62
N ASN A 343 -28.99 25.53 -8.38
CA ASN A 343 -29.79 26.21 -9.39
C ASN A 343 -28.93 27.30 -10.02
N ASP A 344 -28.51 27.07 -11.26
CA ASP A 344 -27.61 27.98 -11.99
C ASP A 344 -28.27 29.33 -12.28
N TYR A 345 -29.61 29.39 -12.36
CA TYR A 345 -30.35 30.61 -12.62
C TYR A 345 -30.52 31.48 -11.37
N LEU A 346 -30.78 30.85 -10.21
CA LEU A 346 -30.99 31.54 -8.94
C LEU A 346 -29.70 31.69 -8.12
N GLU A 347 -28.57 31.15 -8.62
CA GLU A 347 -27.28 31.08 -7.93
C GLU A 347 -27.42 30.58 -6.47
N SER A 348 -28.22 29.54 -6.26
CA SER A 348 -28.54 29.03 -4.92
C SER A 348 -28.63 27.52 -4.87
N THR A 349 -28.42 26.95 -3.69
CA THR A 349 -28.54 25.51 -3.48
C THR A 349 -30.00 25.10 -3.47
N TYR A 350 -30.42 24.36 -4.50
CA TYR A 350 -31.79 23.88 -4.69
C TYR A 350 -32.11 22.69 -3.78
N ALA A 351 -31.18 21.75 -3.65
CA ALA A 351 -31.32 20.60 -2.76
C ALA A 351 -30.05 20.32 -1.98
N TYR A 352 -30.20 19.98 -0.70
CA TYR A 352 -29.09 19.76 0.22
C TYR A 352 -29.48 18.84 1.39
N TRP A 353 -28.46 18.27 2.04
CA TRP A 353 -28.60 17.64 3.33
C TRP A 353 -28.30 18.62 4.46
N THR A 354 -29.11 18.62 5.51
CA THR A 354 -28.76 19.31 6.76
C THR A 354 -27.55 18.65 7.40
N HIS A 355 -26.70 19.42 8.09
CA HIS A 355 -25.45 18.89 8.65
C HIS A 355 -25.16 19.33 10.09
N GLN A 356 -26.20 19.67 10.84
CA GLN A 356 -26.06 19.90 12.28
C GLN A 356 -25.79 18.58 13.01
N CYS A 357 -24.94 18.60 14.04
CA CYS A 357 -24.68 17.43 14.88
C CYS A 357 -25.95 17.04 15.64
N SER A 358 -26.63 16.01 15.14
CA SER A 358 -27.98 15.63 15.55
C SER A 358 -28.21 14.14 15.27
N ILE A 359 -29.20 13.57 15.96
CA ILE A 359 -29.73 12.22 15.69
C ILE A 359 -30.64 12.18 14.45
N ASP A 360 -30.81 13.30 13.74
CA ASP A 360 -31.67 13.43 12.56
C ASP A 360 -30.93 14.25 11.48
N ARG A 361 -30.84 13.69 10.27
CA ARG A 361 -30.30 14.34 9.07
C ARG A 361 -31.40 14.38 8.01
N GLN A 362 -31.61 15.54 7.39
CA GLN A 362 -32.76 15.76 6.50
C GLN A 362 -32.30 16.14 5.11
N PHE A 363 -32.96 15.58 4.09
CA PHE A 363 -32.83 16.02 2.71
C PHE A 363 -33.89 17.07 2.42
N VAL A 364 -33.45 18.26 2.01
CA VAL A 364 -34.31 19.40 1.71
C VAL A 364 -34.25 19.68 0.22
N VAL A 365 -35.41 19.85 -0.42
CA VAL A 365 -35.55 20.25 -1.84
C VAL A 365 -36.44 21.48 -1.89
N ASP A 366 -35.93 22.58 -2.47
CA ASP A 366 -36.64 23.85 -2.60
C ASP A 366 -37.25 24.35 -1.27
N GLY A 367 -36.47 24.23 -0.19
CA GLY A 367 -36.90 24.61 1.17
C GLY A 367 -37.90 23.67 1.83
N LYS A 368 -38.30 22.56 1.19
CA LYS A 368 -39.17 21.53 1.76
C LYS A 368 -38.37 20.31 2.20
N GLU A 369 -38.53 19.87 3.44
CA GLU A 369 -37.95 18.62 3.94
C GLU A 369 -38.66 17.42 3.30
N ILE A 370 -37.91 16.48 2.72
CA ILE A 370 -38.45 15.36 1.95
C ILE A 370 -38.14 14.02 2.62
N ILE A 371 -36.87 13.76 2.94
CA ILE A 371 -36.37 12.51 3.53
C ILE A 371 -35.68 12.83 4.84
N HIS A 372 -35.81 11.96 5.83
CA HIS A 372 -34.94 11.98 7.00
C HIS A 372 -34.22 10.66 7.21
N ILE A 373 -32.99 10.76 7.72
CA ILE A 373 -32.19 9.67 8.25
C ILE A 373 -32.16 9.91 9.77
N ARG A 374 -32.66 8.95 10.56
CA ARG A 374 -32.81 9.12 12.01
C ARG A 374 -32.20 7.97 12.79
N LEU A 375 -31.45 8.30 13.84
CA LEU A 375 -30.94 7.34 14.82
C LEU A 375 -31.97 7.09 15.92
N HIS A 376 -32.28 5.82 16.16
CA HIS A 376 -33.07 5.35 17.28
C HIS A 376 -32.18 4.63 18.30
N ILE A 377 -31.57 5.41 19.20
CA ILE A 377 -30.56 4.95 20.17
C ILE A 377 -31.04 3.72 20.97
N ALA A 378 -32.26 3.77 21.52
CA ALA A 378 -32.80 2.69 22.34
C ALA A 378 -32.98 1.37 21.58
N GLN A 379 -33.21 1.45 20.26
CA GLN A 379 -33.44 0.30 19.39
C GLN A 379 -32.17 -0.14 18.67
N LYS A 380 -31.08 0.65 18.75
CA LYS A 380 -29.86 0.50 17.96
C LYS A 380 -30.18 0.37 16.48
N GLN A 381 -30.98 1.29 15.95
CA GLN A 381 -31.39 1.29 14.55
C GLN A 381 -31.22 2.67 13.92
N VAL A 382 -30.88 2.69 12.63
CA VAL A 382 -30.96 3.88 11.78
C VAL A 382 -32.11 3.68 10.81
N SER A 383 -33.04 4.64 10.75
CA SER A 383 -34.17 4.62 9.81
C SER A 383 -34.01 5.66 8.71
N VAL A 384 -34.40 5.31 7.49
CA VAL A 384 -34.54 6.24 6.36
C VAL A 384 -36.01 6.24 5.95
N ALA A 385 -36.66 7.41 5.93
CA ALA A 385 -38.08 7.51 5.58
C ALA A 385 -38.44 8.83 4.90
N TYR A 386 -39.52 8.80 4.11
CA TYR A 386 -40.14 10.01 3.56
C TYR A 386 -41.01 10.70 4.62
N LEU A 387 -40.85 12.01 4.79
CA LEU A 387 -41.62 12.81 5.75
C LEU A 387 -43.12 12.86 5.41
N ASP A 388 -43.44 12.94 4.11
CA ASP A 388 -44.82 12.99 3.61
C ASP A 388 -45.46 11.59 3.50
N MET A 389 -44.67 10.51 3.62
CA MET A 389 -45.13 9.11 3.49
C MET A 389 -44.48 8.19 4.53
N PRO A 390 -44.84 8.32 5.83
CA PRO A 390 -44.17 7.60 6.91
C PRO A 390 -44.37 6.07 6.93
N ARG A 391 -45.09 5.49 5.96
CA ARG A 391 -45.24 4.03 5.81
C ARG A 391 -44.13 3.38 4.97
N THR A 392 -43.34 4.16 4.26
CA THR A 392 -42.13 3.70 3.54
C THR A 392 -40.91 4.04 4.40
N GLU A 393 -40.51 3.09 5.25
CA GLU A 393 -39.36 3.21 6.15
C GLU A 393 -38.41 2.04 5.89
N ILE A 394 -37.13 2.34 5.69
CA ILE A 394 -36.04 1.35 5.68
C ILE A 394 -35.29 1.45 7.00
N ARG A 395 -34.86 0.29 7.52
CA ARG A 395 -34.08 0.22 8.76
C ARG A 395 -32.78 -0.53 8.56
N PHE A 396 -31.74 -0.01 9.17
CA PHE A 396 -30.43 -0.61 9.31
C PHE A 396 -30.10 -0.79 10.79
N GLU A 397 -29.29 -1.80 11.11
CA GLU A 397 -28.75 -1.96 12.45
C GLU A 397 -27.69 -0.88 12.71
N PHE A 398 -27.72 -0.27 13.90
CA PHE A 398 -26.71 0.69 14.33
C PHE A 398 -25.63 -0.01 15.14
N LEU A 399 -24.50 -0.31 14.48
CA LEU A 399 -23.32 -0.88 15.11
C LEU A 399 -22.39 0.25 15.54
N TYR A 400 -22.36 0.56 16.84
CA TYR A 400 -21.55 1.68 17.36
C TYR A 400 -20.06 1.54 17.03
N ASN A 401 -19.50 0.35 17.26
CA ASN A 401 -18.08 0.08 17.04
C ASN A 401 -17.71 -0.08 15.55
N ASP A 402 -18.67 -0.15 14.64
CA ASP A 402 -18.39 -0.23 13.20
C ASP A 402 -18.09 1.18 12.66
N TRP A 403 -16.80 1.44 12.45
CA TRP A 403 -16.30 2.65 11.82
C TRP A 403 -15.96 2.46 10.33
N MET A 404 -15.90 1.22 9.85
CA MET A 404 -15.70 0.93 8.42
C MET A 404 -16.96 1.32 7.64
N LEU A 405 -18.13 1.04 8.23
CA LEU A 405 -19.48 1.34 7.73
C LEU A 405 -19.80 0.58 6.44
N ASP A 406 -19.16 -0.58 6.27
CA ASP A 406 -19.29 -1.41 5.07
C ASP A 406 -20.74 -1.90 4.91
N GLN A 407 -21.50 -2.06 6.00
CA GLN A 407 -22.92 -2.43 5.95
C GLN A 407 -23.78 -1.47 5.11
N TYR A 408 -23.44 -0.17 5.07
CA TYR A 408 -24.20 0.80 4.28
C TYR A 408 -23.75 0.84 2.81
N ARG A 409 -22.58 0.28 2.51
CA ARG A 409 -21.99 0.22 1.16
C ARG A 409 -22.24 -1.11 0.48
N ALA A 410 -22.65 -2.11 1.25
CA ALA A 410 -23.03 -3.42 0.75
C ALA A 410 -24.08 -3.30 -0.37
N MET A 411 -23.99 -4.21 -1.33
CA MET A 411 -24.86 -4.22 -2.52
C MET A 411 -26.34 -4.29 -2.14
N ASP A 412 -26.69 -5.06 -1.12
CA ASP A 412 -28.07 -5.20 -0.64
C ASP A 412 -28.59 -3.90 0.00
N ALA A 413 -27.75 -3.17 0.74
CA ALA A 413 -28.08 -1.87 1.31
C ALA A 413 -28.30 -0.83 0.22
N ASN A 414 -27.42 -0.79 -0.79
CA ASN A 414 -27.57 0.08 -1.95
C ASN A 414 -28.87 -0.21 -2.71
N GLN A 415 -29.17 -1.49 -2.96
CA GLN A 415 -30.40 -1.90 -3.64
C GLN A 415 -31.65 -1.48 -2.86
N LYS A 416 -31.67 -1.73 -1.55
CA LYS A 416 -32.76 -1.30 -0.66
C LYS A 416 -32.99 0.22 -0.76
N LEU A 417 -31.93 1.02 -0.73
CA LEU A 417 -32.02 2.48 -0.83
C LEU A 417 -32.50 2.93 -2.22
N LEU A 418 -32.02 2.29 -3.29
CA LEU A 418 -32.46 2.55 -4.66
C LEU A 418 -33.96 2.30 -4.84
N GLU A 419 -34.45 1.13 -4.40
CA GLU A 419 -35.87 0.76 -4.41
C GLU A 419 -36.71 1.77 -3.63
N PHE A 420 -36.21 2.24 -2.48
CA PHE A 420 -36.87 3.27 -1.69
C PHE A 420 -36.97 4.62 -2.40
N ILE A 421 -35.93 5.07 -3.12
CA ILE A 421 -35.94 6.35 -3.81
C ILE A 421 -36.82 6.30 -5.06
N ASN A 422 -36.73 5.24 -5.85
CA ASN A 422 -37.42 5.19 -7.15
C ASN A 422 -38.88 4.73 -7.04
N GLY A 423 -39.27 4.01 -5.98
CA GLY A 423 -40.65 3.60 -5.75
C GLY A 423 -41.18 2.53 -6.71
N ASP A 424 -40.34 2.07 -7.64
CA ASP A 424 -40.62 0.98 -8.58
C ASP A 424 -39.82 -0.26 -8.18
N HIS A 425 -40.53 -1.39 -8.10
CA HIS A 425 -39.92 -2.71 -8.33
C HIS A 425 -39.77 -2.86 -9.84
N ASP A 426 -38.90 -2.08 -10.48
CA ASP A 426 -38.57 -2.36 -11.86
C ASP A 426 -37.71 -3.61 -11.85
N GLU A 427 -38.35 -4.79 -11.96
CA GLU A 427 -37.70 -6.11 -12.05
C GLU A 427 -36.70 -6.18 -13.23
N GLN A 428 -36.61 -5.13 -14.06
CA GLN A 428 -35.70 -4.99 -15.19
C GLN A 428 -34.52 -4.02 -14.98
N ALA A 429 -34.48 -3.23 -13.90
CA ALA A 429 -33.28 -2.46 -13.55
C ALA A 429 -32.26 -3.38 -12.88
N ASP A 430 -31.68 -4.28 -13.66
CA ASP A 430 -30.79 -5.32 -13.19
C ASP A 430 -29.52 -4.70 -12.58
N PRO A 431 -29.20 -4.97 -11.30
CA PRO A 431 -27.92 -4.58 -10.69
C PRO A 431 -26.68 -5.03 -11.49
N GLN A 432 -26.83 -5.99 -12.42
CA GLN A 432 -25.79 -6.48 -13.34
C GLN A 432 -25.21 -5.43 -14.30
N HIS A 433 -25.85 -4.27 -14.50
CA HIS A 433 -25.41 -3.26 -15.49
C HIS A 433 -24.09 -2.53 -15.15
N HIS A 434 -23.49 -2.77 -13.98
CA HIS A 434 -22.28 -2.04 -13.53
C HIS A 434 -21.02 -2.91 -13.44
N ARG A 435 -21.07 -4.16 -13.90
CA ARG A 435 -19.92 -5.07 -13.91
C ARG A 435 -18.88 -4.59 -14.93
N LEU A 436 -17.72 -4.11 -14.46
CA LEU A 436 -16.62 -3.70 -15.35
C LEU A 436 -15.77 -4.91 -15.74
N THR A 437 -15.55 -5.10 -17.03
CA THR A 437 -14.54 -5.99 -17.59
C THR A 437 -13.74 -5.28 -18.68
N PHE A 438 -12.44 -5.53 -18.76
CA PHE A 438 -11.60 -4.98 -19.81
C PHE A 438 -11.73 -5.80 -21.10
N SER A 439 -11.63 -5.14 -22.24
CA SER A 439 -11.58 -5.80 -23.55
C SER A 439 -10.28 -5.50 -24.28
N LEU A 440 -9.81 -4.24 -24.23
CA LEU A 440 -8.59 -3.85 -24.94
C LEU A 440 -7.88 -2.69 -24.23
N LEU A 441 -6.55 -2.73 -24.21
CA LEU A 441 -5.68 -1.66 -23.73
C LEU A 441 -4.57 -1.38 -24.74
N PHE A 442 -4.45 -0.13 -25.15
CA PHE A 442 -3.29 0.39 -25.87
C PHE A 442 -2.51 1.36 -24.96
N LEU A 443 -1.18 1.23 -24.94
CA LEU A 443 -0.26 2.11 -24.21
C LEU A 443 0.93 2.52 -25.08
N HIS A 444 1.25 3.81 -25.08
CA HIS A 444 2.44 4.35 -25.73
C HIS A 444 3.11 5.42 -24.85
N ARG A 445 4.45 5.38 -24.78
CA ARG A 445 5.29 6.28 -23.95
C ARG A 445 5.02 6.23 -22.44
N TYR A 446 4.36 5.18 -21.95
CA TYR A 446 4.08 4.99 -20.53
C TYR A 446 5.14 4.10 -19.86
N ARG A 447 5.89 4.60 -18.86
CA ARG A 447 6.91 3.84 -18.10
C ARG A 447 7.84 2.95 -18.95
N GLY A 448 8.26 3.45 -20.12
CA GLY A 448 9.14 2.73 -21.06
C GLY A 448 8.44 1.78 -22.04
N LEU A 449 7.10 1.65 -21.99
CA LEU A 449 6.30 0.94 -22.99
C LEU A 449 6.19 1.75 -24.28
N HIS A 450 6.40 1.09 -25.41
CA HIS A 450 6.29 1.70 -26.74
C HIS A 450 5.28 0.93 -27.59
N LYS A 451 4.14 1.57 -27.90
CA LYS A 451 3.08 1.07 -28.82
C LYS A 451 2.68 -0.37 -28.50
N GLN A 452 2.27 -0.59 -27.26
CA GLN A 452 1.87 -1.90 -26.77
C GLN A 452 0.34 -2.00 -26.82
N LEU A 453 -0.15 -3.10 -27.35
CA LEU A 453 -1.56 -3.45 -27.41
C LEU A 453 -1.75 -4.74 -26.61
N VAL A 454 -2.70 -4.73 -25.68
CA VAL A 454 -3.10 -5.87 -24.87
C VAL A 454 -4.57 -6.11 -25.14
N ASP A 455 -4.89 -7.32 -25.58
CA ASP A 455 -6.25 -7.78 -25.85
C ASP A 455 -6.68 -8.74 -24.74
N PHE A 456 -7.90 -8.58 -24.24
CA PHE A 456 -8.43 -9.32 -23.09
C PHE A 456 -9.60 -10.23 -23.41
N ASP A 457 -10.31 -10.01 -24.53
CA ASP A 457 -11.50 -10.78 -24.89
C ASP A 457 -11.74 -10.91 -26.41
N HIS A 458 -10.82 -10.41 -27.25
CA HIS A 458 -10.84 -10.59 -28.71
C HIS A 458 -12.10 -10.05 -29.40
N ARG A 459 -12.79 -9.08 -28.78
CA ARG A 459 -13.99 -8.45 -29.36
C ARG A 459 -13.68 -7.22 -30.20
N PHE A 460 -12.49 -6.65 -30.03
CA PHE A 460 -12.12 -5.38 -30.67
C PHE A 460 -10.73 -5.44 -31.29
N THR A 461 -10.53 -4.63 -32.32
CA THR A 461 -9.21 -4.36 -32.90
C THR A 461 -8.97 -2.85 -32.92
N TYR A 462 -7.74 -2.44 -32.62
CA TYR A 462 -7.35 -1.03 -32.62
C TYR A 462 -6.23 -0.79 -33.63
N ASN A 463 -6.48 0.08 -34.61
CA ASN A 463 -5.50 0.47 -35.61
C ASN A 463 -4.69 1.66 -35.11
N THR A 464 -3.44 1.43 -34.70
CA THR A 464 -2.55 2.46 -34.16
C THR A 464 -2.10 3.52 -35.17
N ASN A 465 -2.35 3.32 -36.47
CA ASN A 465 -1.98 4.28 -37.51
C ASN A 465 -3.14 5.25 -37.82
N THR A 466 -4.38 4.76 -37.75
CA THR A 466 -5.59 5.55 -37.99
C THR A 466 -6.30 5.99 -36.70
N ASN A 467 -5.87 5.48 -35.54
CA ASN A 467 -6.52 5.63 -34.24
C ASN A 467 -7.99 5.17 -34.24
N GLU A 468 -8.29 4.13 -35.01
CA GLU A 468 -9.65 3.62 -35.20
C GLU A 468 -9.88 2.30 -34.47
N LEU A 469 -10.95 2.23 -33.69
CA LEU A 469 -11.44 1.02 -33.03
C LEU A 469 -12.55 0.36 -33.85
N ASN A 470 -12.38 -0.92 -34.15
CA ASN A 470 -13.35 -1.73 -34.88
C ASN A 470 -13.78 -2.96 -34.08
N SER A 471 -15.05 -3.34 -34.19
CA SER A 471 -15.56 -4.61 -33.65
C SER A 471 -15.10 -5.79 -34.51
N VAL A 472 -14.78 -6.91 -33.88
CA VAL A 472 -14.53 -8.17 -34.58
C VAL A 472 -15.86 -8.90 -34.79
N LEU A 473 -16.24 -9.16 -36.04
CA LEU A 473 -17.53 -9.79 -36.39
C LEU A 473 -17.54 -11.31 -36.11
N GLU A 474 -16.39 -11.96 -36.23
CA GLU A 474 -16.16 -13.37 -35.91
C GLU A 474 -14.99 -13.42 -34.91
N SER A 475 -15.31 -13.33 -33.61
CA SER A 475 -14.28 -13.46 -32.58
C SER A 475 -13.75 -14.90 -32.59
N PRO A 476 -12.43 -15.12 -32.50
CA PRO A 476 -11.87 -16.46 -32.33
C PRO A 476 -12.17 -17.06 -30.95
N ASP A 477 -12.77 -16.28 -30.04
CA ASP A 477 -13.06 -16.66 -28.67
C ASP A 477 -13.89 -17.95 -28.56
N ILE A 478 -13.38 -18.89 -27.78
CA ILE A 478 -14.04 -20.15 -27.46
C ILE A 478 -14.77 -19.96 -26.14
N SER A 479 -16.08 -19.73 -26.23
CA SER A 479 -16.92 -19.51 -25.05
C SER A 479 -16.73 -20.60 -24.00
N HIS A 480 -16.51 -20.17 -22.75
CA HIS A 480 -16.31 -21.02 -21.58
C HIS A 480 -15.12 -21.98 -21.67
N PHE A 481 -14.08 -21.68 -22.47
CA PHE A 481 -12.86 -22.49 -22.54
C PHE A 481 -12.20 -22.68 -21.17
N TYR A 482 -12.13 -21.62 -20.36
CA TYR A 482 -11.65 -21.67 -18.97
C TYR A 482 -12.77 -21.94 -17.94
N GLY A 483 -13.99 -22.20 -18.41
CA GLY A 483 -15.20 -22.52 -17.65
C GLY A 483 -16.11 -21.31 -17.34
N GLU A 484 -17.33 -21.58 -16.91
CA GLU A 484 -18.44 -20.61 -16.89
C GLU A 484 -18.24 -19.38 -15.98
N LYS A 485 -17.53 -19.54 -14.85
CA LYS A 485 -17.25 -18.45 -13.91
C LYS A 485 -16.15 -17.49 -14.37
N ILE A 486 -15.34 -17.88 -15.34
CA ILE A 486 -14.21 -17.09 -15.84
C ILE A 486 -14.67 -16.39 -17.12
N TYR A 487 -14.74 -15.05 -17.08
CA TYR A 487 -15.08 -14.24 -18.25
C TYR A 487 -13.99 -14.32 -19.30
N SER A 488 -12.75 -14.03 -18.91
CA SER A 488 -11.58 -14.19 -19.76
C SER A 488 -10.32 -14.39 -18.91
N LEU A 489 -9.31 -15.01 -19.51
CA LEU A 489 -7.99 -15.22 -18.92
C LEU A 489 -6.94 -14.77 -19.93
N SER A 490 -6.23 -13.69 -19.62
CA SER A 490 -5.20 -13.13 -20.50
C SER A 490 -3.84 -13.21 -19.83
N CYS A 491 -2.79 -13.44 -20.63
CA CYS A 491 -1.44 -13.65 -20.14
C CYS A 491 -0.45 -12.67 -20.79
N ILE A 492 0.21 -11.85 -19.98
CA ILE A 492 1.22 -10.89 -20.42
C ILE A 492 2.62 -11.49 -20.18
N VAL A 493 3.37 -11.68 -21.26
CA VAL A 493 4.69 -12.32 -21.27
C VAL A 493 5.74 -11.35 -21.81
N GLY A 494 6.93 -11.33 -21.22
CA GLY A 494 8.03 -10.48 -21.70
C GLY A 494 9.22 -10.51 -20.76
N LYS A 495 10.40 -10.11 -21.22
CA LYS A 495 11.63 -10.09 -20.39
C LYS A 495 11.50 -9.17 -19.16
N ASN A 496 12.43 -9.27 -18.22
CA ASN A 496 12.49 -8.33 -17.10
C ASN A 496 12.66 -6.89 -17.61
N GLY A 497 11.88 -5.97 -17.03
CA GLY A 497 11.90 -4.56 -17.42
C GLY A 497 11.17 -4.21 -18.71
N THR A 498 10.41 -5.14 -19.34
CA THR A 498 9.59 -4.84 -20.52
C THR A 498 8.25 -4.17 -20.19
N GLY A 499 7.93 -3.99 -18.90
CA GLY A 499 6.76 -3.25 -18.43
C GLY A 499 5.50 -4.07 -18.12
N LYS A 500 5.63 -5.39 -17.87
CA LYS A 500 4.51 -6.26 -17.44
C LYS A 500 3.76 -5.71 -16.22
N THR A 501 4.48 -5.45 -15.12
CA THR A 501 3.92 -4.84 -13.90
C THR A 501 3.40 -3.43 -14.17
N SER A 502 4.04 -2.64 -15.04
CA SER A 502 3.54 -1.31 -15.42
C SER A 502 2.17 -1.38 -16.09
N THR A 503 1.93 -2.36 -16.97
CA THR A 503 0.62 -2.57 -17.59
C THR A 503 -0.45 -2.92 -16.55
N VAL A 504 -0.13 -3.80 -15.60
CA VAL A 504 -1.03 -4.15 -14.49
C VAL A 504 -1.30 -2.94 -13.58
N ASP A 505 -0.28 -2.15 -13.25
CA ASP A 505 -0.40 -0.91 -12.46
C ASP A 505 -1.30 0.13 -13.13
N PHE A 506 -1.23 0.24 -14.46
CA PHE A 506 -2.12 1.12 -15.21
C PHE A 506 -3.58 0.69 -15.05
N LEU A 507 -3.88 -0.59 -15.26
CA LEU A 507 -5.24 -1.14 -15.21
C LEU A 507 -5.83 -1.07 -13.81
N ARG A 508 -5.08 -1.51 -12.78
CA ARG A 508 -5.58 -1.53 -11.41
C ARG A 508 -5.57 -0.14 -10.78
N GLY A 509 -4.57 0.70 -11.06
CA GLY A 509 -4.35 1.97 -10.38
C GLY A 509 -4.77 3.19 -11.21
N THR A 510 -4.01 3.48 -12.27
CA THR A 510 -4.17 4.73 -13.05
C THR A 510 -5.56 4.86 -13.68
N PHE A 511 -6.09 3.79 -14.26
CA PHE A 511 -7.40 3.79 -14.92
C PHE A 511 -8.54 4.09 -13.94
N PHE A 512 -8.60 3.42 -12.79
CA PHE A 512 -9.65 3.67 -11.80
C PHE A 512 -9.59 5.07 -11.19
N LYS A 513 -8.39 5.65 -11.04
CA LYS A 513 -8.25 7.06 -10.64
C LYS A 513 -8.83 8.02 -11.67
N LEU A 514 -8.60 7.77 -12.96
CA LEU A 514 -9.20 8.56 -14.04
C LEU A 514 -10.72 8.47 -13.97
N LEU A 515 -11.27 7.27 -13.87
CA LEU A 515 -12.72 7.05 -13.74
C LEU A 515 -13.30 7.82 -12.56
N HIS A 516 -12.65 7.78 -11.39
CA HIS A 516 -13.07 8.52 -10.20
C HIS A 516 -13.04 10.03 -10.38
N LEU A 517 -11.96 10.56 -10.95
CA LEU A 517 -11.83 11.99 -11.19
C LEU A 517 -12.82 12.50 -12.27
N ILE A 518 -13.23 11.65 -13.22
CA ILE A 518 -14.27 11.97 -14.21
C ILE A 518 -15.65 11.96 -13.55
N ASP A 519 -15.98 10.96 -12.73
CA ASP A 519 -17.25 10.84 -12.01
C ASP A 519 -17.49 12.05 -11.08
N GLU A 520 -16.45 12.48 -10.39
CA GLU A 520 -16.43 13.66 -9.51
C GLU A 520 -16.29 15.00 -10.28
N GLN A 521 -16.32 14.97 -11.62
CA GLN A 521 -16.18 16.13 -12.51
C GLN A 521 -14.90 16.97 -12.27
N GLN A 522 -13.87 16.35 -11.71
CA GLN A 522 -12.55 16.95 -11.47
C GLN A 522 -11.70 17.01 -12.76
N ILE A 523 -12.01 16.14 -13.73
CA ILE A 523 -11.46 16.10 -15.08
C ILE A 523 -12.62 16.16 -16.07
N THR A 524 -12.47 16.94 -17.13
CA THR A 524 -13.47 16.96 -18.20
C THR A 524 -13.27 15.77 -19.12
N CYS A 525 -14.32 14.96 -19.30
CA CYS A 525 -14.37 13.90 -20.30
C CYS A 525 -15.42 14.24 -21.36
N ASN A 526 -14.99 14.43 -22.60
CA ASN A 526 -15.88 14.75 -23.72
C ASN A 526 -15.81 13.63 -24.75
N GLN A 527 -16.91 12.92 -25.00
CA GLN A 527 -16.97 11.84 -25.98
C GLN A 527 -15.84 10.79 -25.75
N GLY A 528 -15.63 10.36 -24.51
CA GLY A 528 -14.59 9.38 -24.16
C GLY A 528 -13.16 9.92 -24.20
N TYR A 529 -12.96 11.21 -24.46
CA TYR A 529 -11.64 11.85 -24.52
C TYR A 529 -11.34 12.70 -23.29
N VAL A 530 -10.15 12.52 -22.71
CA VAL A 530 -9.60 13.34 -21.61
C VAL A 530 -8.33 14.07 -22.05
N LYS A 531 -8.21 15.36 -21.71
CA LYS A 531 -7.04 16.16 -22.07
C LYS A 531 -5.94 16.00 -21.03
N GLU A 532 -4.68 15.92 -21.49
CA GLU A 532 -3.51 15.85 -20.61
C GLU A 532 -3.46 16.97 -19.57
N ILE A 533 -3.75 18.20 -19.99
CA ILE A 533 -3.77 19.37 -19.11
C ILE A 533 -4.76 19.25 -17.94
N ASP A 534 -5.82 18.43 -18.09
CA ASP A 534 -6.84 18.28 -17.05
C ASP A 534 -6.34 17.35 -15.92
N TYR A 535 -5.46 16.39 -16.23
CA TYR A 535 -4.94 15.42 -15.26
C TYR A 535 -3.47 15.57 -14.88
N GLU A 536 -2.70 16.39 -15.59
CA GLU A 536 -1.26 16.61 -15.33
C GLU A 536 -0.99 17.04 -13.88
N ALA A 537 -1.83 17.95 -13.35
CA ALA A 537 -1.71 18.44 -11.98
C ALA A 537 -1.95 17.38 -10.89
N TYR A 538 -2.49 16.21 -11.25
CA TYR A 538 -2.71 15.10 -10.33
C TYR A 538 -1.54 14.09 -10.33
N GLY A 539 -0.62 14.17 -11.31
CA GLY A 539 0.54 13.28 -11.39
C GLY A 539 0.20 11.81 -11.62
N ILE A 540 -0.95 11.50 -12.24
CA ILE A 540 -1.44 10.11 -12.41
C ILE A 540 -0.84 9.37 -13.63
N LEU A 541 -0.31 10.12 -14.60
CA LEU A 541 0.24 9.64 -15.87
C LEU A 541 1.54 10.40 -16.19
N ASP A 542 2.53 9.72 -16.78
CA ASP A 542 3.75 10.36 -17.25
C ASP A 542 3.43 11.31 -18.41
N SER A 543 4.04 12.50 -18.44
CA SER A 543 3.76 13.48 -19.50
C SER A 543 4.05 12.91 -20.90
N GLY A 544 3.13 13.15 -21.82
CA GLY A 544 3.16 12.64 -23.19
C GLY A 544 2.84 11.15 -23.32
N SER A 545 2.41 10.47 -22.26
CA SER A 545 1.86 9.12 -22.37
C SER A 545 0.56 9.12 -23.16
N GLU A 546 0.34 8.10 -23.98
CA GLU A 546 -0.89 7.88 -24.73
C GLU A 546 -1.52 6.55 -24.32
N PHE A 547 -2.84 6.54 -24.16
CA PHE A 547 -3.60 5.34 -23.85
C PHE A 547 -4.93 5.30 -24.59
N PHE A 548 -5.39 4.09 -24.87
CA PHE A 548 -6.76 3.82 -25.33
C PHE A 548 -7.27 2.58 -24.59
N VAL A 549 -8.36 2.70 -23.84
CA VAL A 549 -8.97 1.60 -23.10
C VAL A 549 -10.37 1.33 -23.63
N VAL A 550 -10.68 0.07 -23.87
CA VAL A 550 -12.03 -0.45 -24.10
C VAL A 550 -12.40 -1.37 -22.95
N PHE A 551 -13.58 -1.13 -22.39
CA PHE A 551 -14.11 -1.90 -21.29
C PHE A 551 -15.63 -1.99 -21.41
N HIS A 552 -16.21 -3.04 -20.85
CA HIS A 552 -17.64 -3.21 -20.77
C HIS A 552 -18.17 -2.73 -19.42
N LEU A 553 -19.39 -2.19 -19.42
CA LEU A 553 -20.22 -2.04 -18.23
C LEU A 553 -21.50 -2.83 -18.48
N GLY A 554 -21.62 -3.99 -17.81
CA GLY A 554 -22.58 -5.01 -18.22
C GLY A 554 -22.32 -5.45 -19.67
N ASP A 555 -23.35 -5.45 -20.51
CA ASP A 555 -23.19 -5.84 -21.93
C ASP A 555 -22.74 -4.69 -22.85
N GLN A 556 -22.68 -3.46 -22.35
CA GLN A 556 -22.40 -2.28 -23.17
C GLN A 556 -20.90 -1.96 -23.21
N PRO A 557 -20.27 -1.90 -24.40
CA PRO A 557 -18.87 -1.49 -24.52
C PRO A 557 -18.72 0.03 -24.46
N TYR A 558 -17.72 0.48 -23.72
CA TYR A 558 -17.30 1.86 -23.59
C TYR A 558 -15.82 2.03 -23.91
N TYR A 559 -15.42 3.23 -24.31
CA TYR A 559 -14.01 3.60 -24.48
C TYR A 559 -13.63 4.88 -23.71
N LEU A 560 -12.38 4.91 -23.25
CA LEU A 560 -11.73 6.08 -22.67
C LEU A 560 -10.31 6.23 -23.24
N THR A 561 -9.95 7.44 -23.66
CA THR A 561 -8.67 7.71 -24.33
C THR A 561 -8.18 9.14 -24.07
N ASN A 562 -6.87 9.33 -24.17
CA ASN A 562 -6.26 10.67 -24.26
C ASN A 562 -5.64 10.94 -25.65
N ILE A 563 -5.90 10.05 -26.63
CA ILE A 563 -5.41 10.17 -28.00
C ILE A 563 -6.35 11.06 -28.80
N ILE A 564 -5.78 12.08 -29.44
CA ILE A 564 -6.49 13.03 -30.29
C ILE A 564 -7.00 12.34 -31.55
N ASP A 565 -8.20 12.71 -32.00
CA ASP A 565 -8.86 12.21 -33.22
C ASP A 565 -9.08 10.68 -33.26
N ALA A 566 -9.14 10.03 -32.09
CA ALA A 566 -9.47 8.62 -32.03
C ALA A 566 -10.95 8.38 -32.34
N THR A 567 -11.24 7.42 -33.23
CA THR A 567 -12.61 7.08 -33.64
C THR A 567 -12.99 5.69 -33.16
N ALA A 568 -14.18 5.56 -32.57
CA ALA A 568 -14.68 4.28 -32.07
C ALA A 568 -16.18 4.15 -32.36
N SER A 569 -16.51 3.54 -33.50
CA SER A 569 -17.90 3.25 -33.86
C SER A 569 -18.44 2.01 -33.13
N ALA A 570 -17.55 1.14 -32.68
CA ALA A 570 -17.85 -0.14 -32.04
C ALA A 570 -18.10 -0.06 -30.52
N ALA A 571 -17.78 1.07 -29.88
CA ALA A 571 -17.93 1.28 -28.44
C ALA A 571 -18.48 2.69 -28.16
N LYS A 572 -19.27 2.84 -27.10
CA LYS A 572 -19.79 4.16 -26.69
C LYS A 572 -18.70 4.99 -26.02
N PRO A 573 -18.71 6.32 -26.17
CA PRO A 573 -17.84 7.17 -25.38
C PRO A 573 -18.18 7.07 -23.90
N PHE A 574 -17.17 6.93 -23.04
CA PHE A 574 -17.35 7.05 -21.60
C PHE A 574 -17.56 8.53 -21.19
N ASP A 575 -18.44 8.78 -20.22
CA ASP A 575 -18.65 10.10 -19.61
C ASP A 575 -19.07 10.00 -18.13
N SER A 576 -19.17 11.16 -17.45
CA SER A 576 -19.55 11.25 -16.03
C SER A 576 -21.02 10.90 -15.74
N LYS A 577 -21.85 10.66 -16.76
CA LYS A 577 -23.26 10.25 -16.60
C LYS A 577 -23.44 8.75 -16.82
N THR A 578 -22.37 8.05 -17.21
CA THR A 578 -22.41 6.66 -17.63
C THR A 578 -22.68 5.69 -16.47
N TYR A 579 -22.22 5.99 -15.25
CA TYR A 579 -22.58 5.24 -14.04
C TYR A 579 -22.68 6.15 -12.81
N THR A 580 -23.36 5.69 -11.76
CA THR A 580 -23.73 6.52 -10.60
C THR A 580 -22.69 6.56 -9.47
N THR A 581 -21.76 5.59 -9.42
CA THR A 581 -20.71 5.52 -8.38
C THR A 581 -19.59 4.53 -8.77
N VAL A 582 -18.31 4.93 -8.67
CA VAL A 582 -17.13 4.09 -8.97
C VAL A 582 -17.09 2.79 -8.16
N ASN A 583 -17.60 2.80 -6.93
CA ASN A 583 -17.66 1.61 -6.06
C ASN A 583 -18.52 0.47 -6.64
N LYS A 584 -19.31 0.73 -7.70
CA LYS A 584 -20.14 -0.27 -8.37
C LYS A 584 -19.44 -0.99 -9.54
N LEU A 585 -18.20 -0.62 -9.89
CA LEU A 585 -17.50 -1.11 -11.08
C LEU A 585 -16.93 -2.54 -10.95
N GLY A 586 -16.85 -3.10 -9.74
CA GLY A 586 -16.32 -4.44 -9.48
C GLY A 586 -15.09 -4.42 -8.56
N LYS A 587 -14.73 -5.59 -8.02
CA LYS A 587 -13.61 -5.75 -7.09
C LYS A 587 -12.30 -5.90 -7.86
N VAL A 588 -11.35 -5.01 -7.59
CA VAL A 588 -10.01 -5.07 -8.17
C VAL A 588 -9.06 -5.72 -7.18
N VAL A 589 -8.39 -6.79 -7.59
CA VAL A 589 -7.51 -7.55 -6.69
C VAL A 589 -6.16 -7.81 -7.33
N TYR A 590 -5.10 -7.57 -6.56
CA TYR A 590 -3.72 -7.78 -6.97
C TYR A 590 -3.04 -8.84 -6.10
N PHE A 591 -2.41 -9.82 -6.75
CA PHE A 591 -1.58 -10.85 -6.14
C PHE A 591 -0.17 -10.77 -6.71
N SER A 592 0.83 -10.86 -5.84
CA SER A 592 2.22 -11.09 -6.26
C SER A 592 3.02 -11.81 -5.19
N ASN A 593 3.82 -12.78 -5.60
CA ASN A 593 4.79 -13.44 -4.74
C ASN A 593 6.16 -12.72 -4.74
N MET A 594 6.31 -11.64 -5.50
CA MET A 594 7.56 -10.91 -5.61
C MET A 594 7.85 -10.08 -4.36
N LEU A 595 9.06 -10.24 -3.82
CA LEU A 595 9.65 -9.34 -2.83
C LEU A 595 10.79 -8.61 -3.54
N SER A 596 10.55 -7.39 -4.02
CA SER A 596 11.57 -6.61 -4.73
C SER A 596 12.74 -6.24 -3.79
N VAL A 597 13.98 -6.46 -4.25
CA VAL A 597 15.21 -6.12 -3.51
C VAL A 597 15.52 -4.61 -3.59
N HIS A 598 15.05 -3.92 -4.62
CA HIS A 598 15.22 -2.48 -4.80
C HIS A 598 13.94 -1.77 -4.38
N GLN A 599 13.82 -1.36 -3.12
CA GLN A 599 12.75 -0.44 -2.74
C GLN A 599 13.21 0.45 -1.59
N ASP A 600 13.49 1.71 -1.94
CA ASP A 600 13.37 2.80 -0.97
C ASP A 600 12.00 2.74 -0.29
N ASN A 601 10.93 2.26 -0.93
CA ASN A 601 9.61 2.09 -0.30
C ASN A 601 9.50 0.97 0.77
N LEU A 602 10.41 -0.02 0.81
CA LEU A 602 10.40 -1.05 1.86
C LEU A 602 10.90 -0.51 3.20
N PHE A 603 11.75 0.52 3.17
CA PHE A 603 12.50 1.05 4.32
C PHE A 603 12.36 2.56 4.53
N SER A 604 11.99 3.32 3.51
CA SER A 604 11.69 4.76 3.56
C SER A 604 10.18 4.92 3.65
N ASP A 605 9.69 5.01 4.88
CA ASP A 605 8.28 5.32 5.12
C ASP A 605 7.98 6.81 4.85
N GLY A 606 8.97 7.71 4.97
CA GLY A 606 8.75 9.17 4.92
C GLY A 606 9.13 9.90 3.62
N ALA A 607 10.11 9.43 2.85
CA ALA A 607 10.80 10.25 1.84
C ALA A 607 9.90 10.79 0.71
N ILE A 608 8.82 10.08 0.36
CA ILE A 608 7.94 10.42 -0.76
C ILE A 608 6.83 11.41 -0.35
N ALA A 609 6.61 11.63 0.95
CA ALA A 609 5.63 12.59 1.46
C ALA A 609 6.17 14.03 1.59
N HIS A 610 7.49 14.23 1.50
CA HIS A 610 8.16 15.53 1.75
C HIS A 610 8.27 16.46 0.54
N ARG A 611 7.59 16.16 -0.57
CA ARG A 611 7.38 17.20 -1.59
C ARG A 611 6.15 18.00 -1.22
N ASP A 612 6.23 19.31 -1.39
CA ASP A 612 5.09 20.23 -1.30
C ASP A 612 4.12 19.91 -2.45
N LYS A 613 3.44 18.76 -2.31
CA LYS A 613 2.53 18.22 -3.31
C LYS A 613 1.29 19.10 -3.33
N SER A 614 0.82 19.42 -4.54
CA SER A 614 -0.42 20.16 -4.69
C SER A 614 -1.59 19.37 -4.09
N ASP A 615 -2.68 20.05 -3.74
CA ASP A 615 -3.87 19.37 -3.20
C ASP A 615 -4.44 18.32 -4.17
N LYS A 616 -4.26 18.53 -5.49
CA LYS A 616 -4.61 17.57 -6.54
C LYS A 616 -3.74 16.32 -6.51
N GLU A 617 -2.44 16.45 -6.29
CA GLU A 617 -1.55 15.28 -6.13
C GLU A 617 -1.86 14.52 -4.83
N LYS A 618 -2.16 15.22 -3.73
CA LYS A 618 -2.60 14.59 -2.47
C LYS A 618 -3.89 13.80 -2.68
N LEU A 619 -4.85 14.37 -3.40
CA LEU A 619 -6.10 13.70 -3.79
C LEU A 619 -5.83 12.46 -4.65
N ALA A 620 -4.96 12.54 -5.66
CA ALA A 620 -4.62 11.40 -6.50
C ALA A 620 -3.90 10.26 -5.75
N LEU A 621 -3.13 10.61 -4.71
CA LEU A 621 -2.46 9.64 -3.84
C LEU A 621 -3.43 8.96 -2.89
N SER A 622 -4.44 9.66 -2.40
CA SER A 622 -5.44 9.03 -1.53
C SER A 622 -6.28 7.99 -2.28
N LEU A 623 -6.41 8.13 -3.60
CA LEU A 623 -7.05 7.15 -4.48
C LEU A 623 -6.20 5.90 -4.80
N ASN A 624 -4.96 5.78 -4.31
CA ASN A 624 -4.07 4.65 -4.63
C ASN A 624 -4.63 3.27 -4.27
N HIS A 625 -5.43 3.18 -3.21
CA HIS A 625 -5.99 1.92 -2.70
C HIS A 625 -7.52 1.90 -2.77
N PHE A 626 -8.11 2.86 -3.50
CA PHE A 626 -9.55 3.00 -3.58
C PHE A 626 -10.15 1.81 -4.33
N GLY A 627 -11.03 1.07 -3.64
CA GLY A 627 -11.72 -0.11 -4.20
C GLY A 627 -10.80 -1.29 -4.56
N GLN A 628 -9.58 -1.35 -4.00
CA GLN A 628 -8.56 -2.32 -4.36
C GLN A 628 -8.09 -3.17 -3.18
N ALA A 629 -7.96 -4.47 -3.40
CA ALA A 629 -7.36 -5.41 -2.46
C ALA A 629 -5.95 -5.82 -2.93
N ASP A 630 -4.93 -5.50 -2.12
CA ASP A 630 -3.54 -5.89 -2.40
C ASP A 630 -3.11 -7.05 -1.49
N TYR A 631 -3.09 -8.26 -2.06
CA TYR A 631 -2.69 -9.51 -1.41
C TYR A 631 -1.23 -9.89 -1.68
N SER A 632 -0.39 -8.95 -2.14
CA SER A 632 1.03 -9.22 -2.40
C SER A 632 1.83 -9.60 -1.14
N GLU A 633 2.91 -10.35 -1.33
CA GLU A 633 3.85 -10.65 -0.24
C GLU A 633 4.60 -9.39 0.22
N ALA A 634 4.80 -8.41 -0.67
CA ALA A 634 5.40 -7.12 -0.33
C ALA A 634 4.53 -6.31 0.65
N SER A 635 3.23 -6.19 0.40
CA SER A 635 2.30 -5.49 1.32
C SER A 635 2.28 -6.15 2.70
N SER A 636 2.21 -7.49 2.70
CA SER A 636 2.22 -8.31 3.93
C SER A 636 3.52 -8.14 4.73
N PHE A 637 4.67 -8.06 4.05
CA PHE A 637 5.96 -7.84 4.68
C PHE A 637 6.09 -6.44 5.29
N ILE A 638 5.69 -5.39 4.56
CA ILE A 638 5.73 -4.00 5.04
C ILE A 638 4.92 -3.86 6.32
N GLN A 639 3.70 -4.42 6.35
CA GLN A 639 2.85 -4.39 7.53
C GLN A 639 3.53 -5.08 8.73
N LYS A 640 4.03 -6.31 8.55
CA LYS A 640 4.73 -7.05 9.62
C LYS A 640 5.97 -6.31 10.15
N ARG A 641 6.76 -5.66 9.29
CA ARG A 641 7.91 -4.86 9.72
C ARG A 641 7.48 -3.72 10.64
N LYS A 642 6.48 -2.93 10.23
CA LYS A 642 5.95 -1.80 11.02
C LYS A 642 5.43 -2.26 12.38
N ASP A 643 4.75 -3.41 12.39
CA ASP A 643 4.25 -4.01 13.62
C ASP A 643 5.39 -4.45 14.55
N MET A 644 6.46 -5.06 14.01
CA MET A 644 7.65 -5.44 14.79
C MET A 644 8.40 -4.24 15.36
N GLU A 645 8.56 -3.17 14.58
CA GLU A 645 9.20 -1.92 15.06
C GLU A 645 8.44 -1.32 16.25
N SER A 646 7.11 -1.47 16.27
CA SER A 646 6.30 -1.02 17.40
C SER A 646 6.46 -1.86 18.66
N ALA A 647 6.90 -3.12 18.53
CA ALA A 647 6.96 -4.06 19.64
C ALA A 647 8.08 -3.74 20.64
N GLU A 648 9.05 -2.93 20.25
CA GLU A 648 10.16 -2.48 21.10
C GLU A 648 9.76 -1.35 22.07
N TRP A 649 8.51 -0.86 22.01
CA TRP A 649 8.06 0.33 22.73
C TRP A 649 7.28 -0.05 24.00
N ASP A 650 7.19 0.88 24.96
CA ASP A 650 6.54 0.67 26.28
C ASP A 650 5.10 0.11 26.20
N ASN A 651 4.34 0.49 25.16
CA ASN A 651 3.04 -0.09 24.80
C ASN A 651 3.11 -0.57 23.34
N PRO A 652 3.23 -1.87 23.07
CA PRO A 652 3.29 -2.41 21.71
C PRO A 652 1.92 -2.36 21.02
N LEU A 653 1.90 -2.13 19.70
CA LEU A 653 0.64 -2.15 18.94
C LEU A 653 0.02 -3.55 18.98
N ARG A 654 -1.30 -3.60 19.16
CA ARG A 654 -2.09 -4.82 18.96
C ARG A 654 -2.59 -4.87 17.51
N SER A 655 -1.70 -5.16 16.58
CA SER A 655 -2.09 -5.42 15.19
C SER A 655 -2.40 -6.90 14.99
N ILE A 656 -3.38 -7.18 14.13
CA ILE A 656 -3.76 -8.55 13.80
C ILE A 656 -2.94 -9.02 12.60
N ASN A 657 -2.31 -10.17 12.76
CA ASN A 657 -1.62 -10.90 11.69
C ASN A 657 -2.63 -11.46 10.70
N ARG A 658 -2.97 -10.65 9.69
CA ARG A 658 -3.94 -10.97 8.64
C ARG A 658 -3.58 -12.24 7.87
N ASP A 659 -2.29 -12.45 7.58
CA ASP A 659 -1.81 -13.66 6.90
C ASP A 659 -2.16 -14.92 7.69
N LEU A 660 -1.97 -14.90 9.02
CA LEU A 660 -2.33 -16.05 9.85
C LEU A 660 -3.84 -16.34 9.77
N CYS A 661 -4.68 -15.31 9.73
CA CYS A 661 -6.13 -15.48 9.54
C CYS A 661 -6.45 -16.16 8.21
N TYR A 662 -5.83 -15.72 7.10
CA TYR A 662 -6.02 -16.34 5.78
C TYR A 662 -5.61 -17.81 5.80
N GLN A 663 -4.44 -18.09 6.36
CA GLN A 663 -3.84 -19.43 6.42
C GLN A 663 -4.67 -20.39 7.27
N LEU A 664 -5.11 -19.97 8.45
CA LEU A 664 -5.93 -20.80 9.34
C LEU A 664 -7.32 -21.04 8.75
N THR A 665 -7.91 -20.03 8.13
CA THR A 665 -9.20 -20.17 7.44
C THR A 665 -9.11 -21.18 6.31
N PHE A 666 -8.06 -21.08 5.50
CA PHE A 666 -7.84 -22.01 4.40
C PHE A 666 -7.64 -23.44 4.91
N LEU A 667 -6.82 -23.65 5.95
CA LEU A 667 -6.65 -24.98 6.56
C LEU A 667 -7.94 -25.55 7.17
N ALA A 668 -8.72 -24.73 7.87
CA ALA A 668 -9.96 -25.16 8.50
C ALA A 668 -11.03 -25.54 7.47
N CYS A 669 -11.03 -24.89 6.31
CA CYS A 669 -12.00 -25.12 5.25
C CYS A 669 -11.51 -26.09 4.17
N LEU A 670 -10.28 -26.59 4.27
CA LEU A 670 -9.70 -27.45 3.23
C LEU A 670 -10.41 -28.81 3.24
N PRO A 671 -10.99 -29.26 2.11
CA PRO A 671 -11.61 -30.58 2.03
C PRO A 671 -10.58 -31.71 2.22
N GLN A 672 -11.06 -32.86 2.69
CA GLN A 672 -10.22 -34.04 2.89
C GLN A 672 -9.58 -34.50 1.58
N GLY A 673 -8.26 -34.72 1.57
CA GLY A 673 -7.49 -35.18 0.41
C GLY A 673 -6.87 -34.04 -0.42
N GLU A 674 -7.32 -32.80 -0.24
CA GLU A 674 -6.79 -31.66 -0.99
C GLU A 674 -5.40 -31.22 -0.50
N LEU A 675 -5.03 -31.56 0.75
CA LEU A 675 -3.70 -31.25 1.28
C LEU A 675 -2.62 -32.06 0.54
N GLN A 676 -2.88 -33.35 0.32
CA GLN A 676 -2.02 -34.21 -0.48
C GLN A 676 -1.98 -33.77 -1.95
N LYS A 677 -3.13 -33.40 -2.52
CA LYS A 677 -3.25 -33.03 -3.93
C LYS A 677 -2.56 -31.71 -4.27
N TYR A 678 -2.68 -30.68 -3.42
CA TYR A 678 -2.11 -29.37 -3.71
C TYR A 678 -0.68 -29.20 -3.19
N PHE A 679 -0.31 -29.82 -2.07
CA PHE A 679 0.96 -29.52 -1.39
C PHE A 679 1.91 -30.72 -1.27
N ASP A 680 1.51 -31.89 -1.78
CA ASP A 680 2.24 -33.15 -1.64
C ASP A 680 2.50 -33.50 -0.15
N MET A 681 1.51 -33.24 0.72
CA MET A 681 1.58 -33.45 2.17
C MET A 681 0.53 -34.46 2.67
N PRO A 682 0.86 -35.31 3.65
CA PRO A 682 -0.12 -36.25 4.19
C PRO A 682 -1.21 -35.54 5.00
N GLU A 683 -2.42 -36.08 5.03
CA GLU A 683 -3.59 -35.43 5.68
C GLU A 683 -3.45 -35.29 7.21
N ASP A 684 -2.63 -36.14 7.84
CA ASP A 684 -2.30 -36.08 9.27
C ASP A 684 -1.11 -35.17 9.58
N LYS A 685 -0.66 -34.36 8.60
CA LYS A 685 0.43 -33.40 8.77
C LYS A 685 0.13 -32.46 9.94
N VAL A 686 1.05 -32.44 10.90
CA VAL A 686 1.06 -31.48 12.00
C VAL A 686 1.84 -30.24 11.57
N PHE A 687 1.16 -29.09 11.57
CA PHE A 687 1.73 -27.77 11.42
C PHE A 687 2.05 -27.20 12.80
N THR A 688 3.07 -26.35 12.88
CA THR A 688 3.48 -25.75 14.16
C THR A 688 3.42 -24.23 14.03
N ILE A 689 2.69 -23.60 14.94
CA ILE A 689 2.63 -22.14 15.06
C ILE A 689 3.63 -21.70 16.13
N LYS A 690 4.45 -20.71 15.78
CA LYS A 690 5.46 -20.11 16.67
C LYS A 690 5.52 -18.60 16.48
N SER A 691 5.70 -17.89 17.59
CA SER A 691 6.20 -16.51 17.67
C SER A 691 7.44 -16.52 18.56
N GLU A 692 8.55 -16.00 18.04
CA GLU A 692 9.81 -15.81 18.77
C GLU A 692 9.81 -14.49 19.53
N LEU A 693 9.16 -13.46 18.98
CA LEU A 693 9.11 -12.11 19.54
C LEU A 693 8.35 -12.07 20.89
N LEU A 694 7.22 -12.77 21.00
CA LEU A 694 6.46 -12.85 22.25
C LEU A 694 6.84 -14.06 23.13
N GLY A 695 7.80 -14.88 22.71
CA GLY A 695 8.23 -16.07 23.46
C GLY A 695 7.12 -17.09 23.71
N LEU A 696 6.13 -17.18 22.82
CA LEU A 696 4.96 -18.05 22.99
C LEU A 696 5.32 -19.53 22.81
N GLU A 697 4.71 -20.41 23.61
CA GLU A 697 4.87 -21.86 23.47
C GLU A 697 4.32 -22.37 22.13
N GLU A 698 5.10 -23.20 21.43
CA GLU A 698 4.70 -23.71 20.12
C GLU A 698 3.39 -24.50 20.17
N VAL A 699 2.45 -24.16 19.28
CA VAL A 699 1.16 -24.85 19.17
C VAL A 699 1.13 -25.68 17.89
N GLY A 700 1.09 -27.01 18.04
CA GLY A 700 0.89 -27.93 16.92
C GLY A 700 -0.59 -28.04 16.52
N LEU A 701 -0.93 -28.06 15.25
CA LEU A 701 -2.31 -28.22 14.75
C LEU A 701 -2.36 -29.07 13.47
N THR A 702 -3.53 -29.61 13.15
CA THR A 702 -3.83 -30.30 11.90
C THR A 702 -4.98 -29.57 11.20
N ALA A 703 -5.16 -29.76 9.89
CA ALA A 703 -6.26 -29.14 9.16
C ALA A 703 -7.64 -29.44 9.79
N THR A 704 -7.80 -30.64 10.36
CA THR A 704 -9.04 -31.11 11.00
C THR A 704 -9.28 -30.59 12.42
N ASN A 705 -8.33 -29.91 13.06
CA ASN A 705 -8.46 -29.47 14.45
C ASN A 705 -8.29 -27.96 14.67
N VAL A 706 -8.19 -27.17 13.60
CA VAL A 706 -8.03 -25.70 13.67
C VAL A 706 -9.08 -25.07 14.59
N ASP A 707 -10.37 -25.35 14.36
CA ASP A 707 -11.48 -24.81 15.16
C ASP A 707 -11.31 -25.10 16.66
N LYS A 708 -10.87 -26.31 17.02
CA LYS A 708 -10.66 -26.73 18.42
C LYS A 708 -9.48 -26.01 19.08
N LYS A 709 -8.55 -25.47 18.29
CA LYS A 709 -7.34 -24.80 18.76
C LYS A 709 -7.43 -23.27 18.72
N LEU A 710 -8.45 -22.67 18.13
CA LEU A 710 -8.58 -21.20 17.99
C LEU A 710 -8.33 -20.44 19.31
N ALA A 711 -8.91 -20.89 20.43
CA ALA A 711 -8.70 -20.27 21.73
C ALA A 711 -7.22 -20.29 22.18
N SER A 712 -6.50 -21.38 21.93
CA SER A 712 -5.06 -21.47 22.20
C SER A 712 -4.21 -20.63 21.24
N LEU A 713 -4.76 -20.27 20.07
CA LEU A 713 -4.09 -19.47 19.05
C LEU A 713 -4.30 -17.97 19.23
N GLN A 714 -5.18 -17.55 20.16
CA GLN A 714 -5.51 -16.14 20.37
C GLN A 714 -4.27 -15.21 20.51
N PRO A 715 -3.24 -15.55 21.31
CA PRO A 715 -2.06 -14.69 21.46
C PRO A 715 -1.23 -14.54 20.16
N PHE A 716 -1.34 -15.52 19.26
CA PHE A 716 -0.58 -15.54 18.01
C PHE A 716 -1.13 -14.62 16.93
N PHE A 717 -2.44 -14.31 16.99
CA PHE A 717 -3.04 -13.33 16.07
C PHE A 717 -2.47 -11.93 16.29
N THR A 718 -2.06 -11.59 17.51
CA THR A 718 -1.45 -10.29 17.84
C THR A 718 0.07 -10.28 17.74
N ALA A 719 0.69 -11.42 17.38
CA ALA A 719 2.14 -11.53 17.17
C ALA A 719 2.48 -11.35 15.67
N PRO A 720 3.16 -10.26 15.29
CA PRO A 720 3.47 -9.97 13.89
C PRO A 720 4.48 -10.94 13.29
N ASP A 721 5.32 -11.56 14.12
CA ASP A 721 6.33 -12.54 13.70
C ASP A 721 5.78 -13.97 13.64
N THR A 722 4.51 -14.19 14.00
CA THR A 722 3.91 -15.51 13.98
C THR A 722 4.05 -16.14 12.60
N LYS A 723 4.58 -17.37 12.58
CA LYS A 723 4.74 -18.17 11.37
C LYS A 723 4.13 -19.54 11.55
N LEU A 724 3.45 -20.00 10.50
CA LEU A 724 3.06 -21.38 10.33
C LEU A 724 4.25 -22.16 9.71
N LYS A 725 4.86 -23.06 10.49
CA LYS A 725 6.05 -23.82 10.11
C LYS A 725 5.71 -25.15 9.43
N HIS A 726 6.76 -25.81 8.90
CA HIS A 726 6.75 -27.09 8.19
C HIS A 726 6.33 -27.08 6.72
N PHE A 727 6.60 -25.96 6.04
CA PHE A 727 6.55 -25.82 4.59
C PHE A 727 7.98 -25.65 4.02
N SER A 728 8.25 -26.20 2.84
CA SER A 728 9.36 -25.70 2.00
C SER A 728 9.03 -24.31 1.45
N SER A 729 10.01 -23.58 0.93
CA SER A 729 9.78 -22.24 0.36
C SER A 729 8.72 -22.23 -0.74
N GLY A 730 8.79 -23.18 -1.69
CA GLY A 730 7.78 -23.33 -2.75
C GLY A 730 6.41 -23.75 -2.21
N GLN A 731 6.35 -24.64 -1.21
CA GLN A 731 5.07 -25.03 -0.59
C GLN A 731 4.42 -23.84 0.12
N TYR A 732 5.21 -23.03 0.83
CA TYR A 732 4.72 -21.85 1.53
C TYR A 732 4.21 -20.79 0.55
N ALA A 733 4.97 -20.49 -0.52
CA ALA A 733 4.53 -19.54 -1.55
C ALA A 733 3.19 -19.95 -2.17
N LYS A 734 3.04 -21.25 -2.49
CA LYS A 734 1.77 -21.80 -2.99
C LYS A 734 0.64 -21.72 -1.98
N PHE A 735 0.92 -22.05 -0.73
CA PHE A 735 -0.05 -22.04 0.35
C PHE A 735 -0.51 -20.62 0.69
N SER A 736 0.39 -19.65 0.77
CA SER A 736 0.09 -18.24 1.00
C SER A 736 -0.82 -17.69 -0.10
N PHE A 737 -0.46 -17.92 -1.36
CA PHE A 737 -1.26 -17.51 -2.51
C PHE A 737 -2.67 -18.10 -2.47
N LEU A 738 -2.79 -19.42 -2.29
CA LEU A 738 -4.09 -20.11 -2.22
C LEU A 738 -4.93 -19.68 -1.02
N ALA A 739 -4.30 -19.44 0.15
CA ALA A 739 -5.01 -18.99 1.34
C ALA A 739 -5.60 -17.59 1.17
N LYS A 740 -4.84 -16.67 0.57
CA LYS A 740 -5.29 -15.31 0.24
C LYS A 740 -6.37 -15.32 -0.84
N LEU A 741 -6.19 -16.13 -1.89
CA LEU A 741 -7.20 -16.31 -2.95
C LEU A 741 -8.50 -16.89 -2.37
N TYR A 742 -8.40 -17.91 -1.50
CA TYR A 742 -9.56 -18.47 -0.82
C TYR A 742 -10.27 -17.43 0.02
N TRP A 743 -9.53 -16.66 0.81
CA TRP A 743 -10.08 -15.62 1.66
C TRP A 743 -10.89 -14.60 0.85
N PHE A 744 -10.32 -14.11 -0.25
CA PHE A 744 -10.97 -13.20 -1.18
C PHE A 744 -12.24 -13.81 -1.80
N LEU A 745 -12.15 -15.03 -2.32
CA LEU A 745 -13.24 -15.65 -3.08
C LEU A 745 -14.39 -16.15 -2.22
N GLU A 746 -14.14 -16.69 -1.02
CA GLU A 746 -15.19 -17.34 -0.23
C GLU A 746 -14.90 -17.44 1.28
N GLY A 747 -13.63 -17.53 1.66
CA GLY A 747 -13.17 -17.83 3.01
C GLY A 747 -13.63 -16.81 4.05
N HIS A 748 -13.65 -15.51 3.70
CA HIS A 748 -14.17 -14.48 4.59
C HIS A 748 -15.63 -14.76 4.99
N ARG A 749 -16.51 -14.95 4.01
CA ARG A 749 -17.95 -15.22 4.23
C ARG A 749 -18.18 -16.47 5.08
N LYS A 750 -17.40 -17.53 4.85
CA LYS A 750 -17.56 -18.81 5.56
C LYS A 750 -16.99 -18.83 6.99
N TYR A 751 -15.98 -18.00 7.28
CA TYR A 751 -15.14 -18.20 8.46
C TYR A 751 -14.83 -16.94 9.28
N ALA A 752 -15.05 -15.72 8.75
CA ALA A 752 -14.73 -14.49 9.47
C ALA A 752 -15.50 -14.35 10.81
N GLU A 753 -16.78 -14.72 10.84
CA GLU A 753 -17.59 -14.71 12.07
C GLU A 753 -17.00 -15.61 13.17
N ARG A 754 -16.38 -16.74 12.79
CA ARG A 754 -15.73 -17.66 13.75
C ARG A 754 -14.44 -17.08 14.31
N LEU A 755 -13.73 -16.26 13.53
CA LEU A 755 -12.51 -15.57 13.96
C LEU A 755 -12.82 -14.34 14.83
N GLY A 756 -13.97 -13.67 14.60
CA GLY A 756 -14.37 -12.43 15.27
C GLY A 756 -14.13 -12.37 16.78
N PRO A 757 -14.51 -13.40 17.57
CA PRO A 757 -14.26 -13.44 19.01
C PRO A 757 -12.77 -13.37 19.43
N TYR A 758 -11.85 -13.75 18.54
CA TYR A 758 -10.42 -13.82 18.81
C TYR A 758 -9.63 -12.62 18.28
N ILE A 759 -10.07 -12.04 17.16
CA ILE A 759 -9.36 -10.93 16.48
C ILE A 759 -10.05 -9.57 16.60
N GLY A 760 -11.33 -9.54 16.99
CA GLY A 760 -12.14 -8.32 17.05
C GLY A 760 -12.92 -8.02 15.76
N THR A 761 -13.53 -6.84 15.70
CA THR A 761 -14.27 -6.30 14.55
C THR A 761 -13.43 -5.26 13.79
N ASN A 762 -13.82 -4.92 12.56
CA ASN A 762 -13.12 -3.95 11.70
C ASN A 762 -11.67 -4.32 11.35
N ILE A 763 -11.41 -5.61 11.13
CA ILE A 763 -10.08 -6.10 10.70
C ILE A 763 -10.00 -6.26 9.18
N PHE A 764 -11.08 -6.71 8.56
CA PHE A 764 -11.18 -6.98 7.13
C PHE A 764 -12.34 -6.17 6.56
N SER A 765 -12.07 -5.43 5.47
CA SER A 765 -13.12 -4.65 4.81
C SER A 765 -13.86 -5.50 3.78
N GLN A 766 -15.14 -5.20 3.56
CA GLN A 766 -15.93 -5.78 2.47
C GLN A 766 -15.38 -5.41 1.08
N ASP A 767 -14.59 -4.33 0.96
CA ASP A 767 -13.91 -3.98 -0.28
C ASP A 767 -12.75 -4.94 -0.61
N GLU A 768 -12.29 -5.72 0.37
CA GLU A 768 -11.17 -6.65 0.21
C GLU A 768 -11.63 -8.08 -0.12
N VAL A 769 -12.94 -8.32 -0.29
CA VAL A 769 -13.55 -9.64 -0.48
C VAL A 769 -14.63 -9.62 -1.56
N LEU A 770 -14.82 -10.75 -2.24
CA LEU A 770 -15.82 -10.91 -3.30
C LEU A 770 -17.19 -11.22 -2.70
N GLN A 771 -18.22 -10.46 -3.06
CA GLN A 771 -19.60 -10.74 -2.72
C GLN A 771 -20.34 -11.46 -3.87
N GLU A 772 -21.48 -12.06 -3.55
CA GLU A 772 -22.36 -12.67 -4.55
C GLU A 772 -22.79 -11.61 -5.58
N TRP A 773 -22.82 -12.00 -6.86
CA TRP A 773 -23.23 -11.17 -7.99
C TRP A 773 -22.27 -10.02 -8.37
N GLU A 774 -21.14 -9.86 -7.67
CA GLU A 774 -20.08 -8.93 -8.07
C GLU A 774 -19.19 -9.50 -9.19
N THR A 775 -18.49 -8.60 -9.89
CA THR A 775 -17.41 -8.95 -10.84
C THR A 775 -16.06 -8.71 -10.20
N ALA A 776 -15.11 -9.62 -10.44
CA ALA A 776 -13.74 -9.50 -9.97
C ALA A 776 -12.75 -9.32 -11.13
N LEU A 777 -11.86 -8.34 -11.00
CA LEU A 777 -10.68 -8.14 -11.85
C LEU A 777 -9.45 -8.65 -11.10
N LEU A 778 -9.03 -9.86 -11.44
CA LEU A 778 -7.97 -10.60 -10.77
C LEU A 778 -6.63 -10.42 -11.49
N PHE A 779 -5.75 -9.60 -10.92
CA PHE A 779 -4.38 -9.40 -11.41
C PHE A 779 -3.39 -10.28 -10.64
N ILE A 780 -2.68 -11.16 -11.35
CA ILE A 780 -1.67 -12.06 -10.77
C ILE A 780 -0.31 -11.74 -11.42
N ASP A 781 0.58 -11.09 -10.67
CA ASP A 781 1.89 -10.68 -11.14
C ASP A 781 2.98 -11.63 -10.62
N GLU A 782 3.53 -12.45 -11.53
CA GLU A 782 4.50 -13.51 -11.23
C GLU A 782 4.06 -14.43 -10.07
N GLY A 783 2.79 -14.88 -10.09
CA GLY A 783 2.21 -15.72 -9.03
C GLY A 783 2.88 -17.09 -8.87
N GLU A 784 3.57 -17.57 -9.90
CA GLU A 784 4.30 -18.84 -9.91
C GLU A 784 5.75 -18.74 -9.41
N LEU A 785 6.18 -17.55 -8.97
CA LEU A 785 7.50 -17.34 -8.41
C LEU A 785 7.73 -18.30 -7.21
N TYR A 786 8.91 -18.91 -7.16
CA TYR A 786 9.31 -19.97 -6.19
C TYR A 786 8.67 -21.34 -6.37
N TYR A 787 7.77 -21.55 -7.34
CA TYR A 787 7.17 -22.86 -7.55
C TYR A 787 8.14 -23.81 -8.25
N HIS A 788 8.03 -25.11 -7.93
CA HIS A 788 8.69 -26.15 -8.71
C HIS A 788 8.11 -26.19 -10.14
N PRO A 789 8.88 -26.51 -11.20
CA PRO A 789 8.38 -26.52 -12.58
C PRO A 789 7.08 -27.32 -12.79
N GLU A 790 6.92 -28.46 -12.13
CA GLU A 790 5.67 -29.24 -12.18
C GLU A 790 4.45 -28.48 -11.62
N TRP A 791 4.65 -27.60 -10.63
CA TRP A 791 3.56 -26.77 -10.12
C TRP A 791 3.32 -25.53 -10.98
N GLN A 792 4.36 -24.98 -11.62
CA GLN A 792 4.19 -23.92 -12.62
C GLN A 792 3.35 -24.45 -13.80
N ARG A 793 3.66 -25.65 -14.29
CA ARG A 793 2.87 -26.33 -15.33
C ARG A 793 1.43 -26.60 -14.91
N LYS A 794 1.17 -26.88 -13.63
CA LYS A 794 -0.18 -27.14 -13.10
C LYS A 794 -0.91 -25.88 -12.62
N PHE A 795 -0.32 -24.69 -12.76
CA PHE A 795 -0.82 -23.47 -12.12
C PHE A 795 -2.19 -23.06 -12.67
N VAL A 796 -2.34 -22.99 -13.99
CA VAL A 796 -3.60 -22.58 -14.66
C VAL A 796 -4.73 -23.53 -14.28
N THR A 797 -4.49 -24.84 -14.39
CA THR A 797 -5.46 -25.87 -13.96
C THR A 797 -5.82 -25.74 -12.47
N MET A 798 -4.84 -25.47 -11.60
CA MET A 798 -5.08 -25.27 -10.17
C MET A 798 -5.97 -24.05 -9.93
N LEU A 799 -5.67 -22.92 -10.57
CA LEU A 799 -6.44 -21.67 -10.45
C LEU A 799 -7.89 -21.84 -10.92
N ILE A 800 -8.08 -22.44 -12.09
CA ILE A 800 -9.41 -22.71 -12.68
C ILE A 800 -10.25 -23.60 -11.77
N ASN A 801 -9.70 -24.74 -11.34
CA ASN A 801 -10.40 -25.66 -10.44
C ASN A 801 -10.75 -24.99 -9.11
N PHE A 802 -9.84 -24.14 -8.60
CA PHE A 802 -10.06 -23.42 -7.36
C PHE A 802 -11.25 -22.46 -7.48
N ILE A 803 -11.29 -21.64 -8.53
CA ILE A 803 -12.38 -20.71 -8.81
C ILE A 803 -13.72 -21.46 -8.98
N HIS A 804 -13.74 -22.54 -9.76
CA HIS A 804 -14.97 -23.33 -9.97
C HIS A 804 -15.48 -24.03 -8.72
N SER A 805 -14.58 -24.40 -7.79
CA SER A 805 -14.96 -25.07 -6.54
C SER A 805 -15.69 -24.16 -5.54
N THR A 806 -15.60 -22.84 -5.72
CA THR A 806 -16.27 -21.87 -4.84
C THR A 806 -17.79 -21.91 -5.04
N SER A 807 -18.58 -21.61 -4.01
CA SER A 807 -20.04 -21.55 -4.15
C SER A 807 -20.57 -20.19 -4.63
N ILE A 808 -19.69 -19.22 -4.90
CA ILE A 808 -20.09 -17.85 -5.24
C ILE A 808 -20.43 -17.74 -6.73
N GLU A 809 -21.59 -17.14 -7.02
CA GLU A 809 -22.03 -16.79 -8.36
C GLU A 809 -21.50 -15.39 -8.70
N SER A 810 -20.33 -15.37 -9.32
CA SER A 810 -19.62 -14.16 -9.73
C SER A 810 -18.87 -14.41 -11.03
N GLN A 811 -18.64 -13.33 -11.76
CA GLN A 811 -17.88 -13.34 -13.00
C GLN A 811 -16.46 -12.82 -12.74
N ILE A 812 -15.44 -13.55 -13.17
CA ILE A 812 -14.03 -13.23 -12.89
C ILE A 812 -13.27 -13.03 -14.20
N GLN A 813 -12.63 -11.87 -14.36
CA GLN A 813 -11.63 -11.64 -15.40
C GLN A 813 -10.23 -11.76 -14.80
N ILE A 814 -9.36 -12.54 -15.43
CA ILE A 814 -8.02 -12.85 -14.93
C ILE A 814 -6.96 -12.29 -15.86
N VAL A 815 -6.03 -11.51 -15.32
CA VAL A 815 -4.84 -11.04 -16.03
C VAL A 815 -3.60 -11.53 -15.29
N ILE A 816 -2.85 -12.40 -15.95
CA ILE A 816 -1.63 -13.00 -15.40
C ILE A 816 -0.42 -12.37 -16.07
N THR A 817 0.60 -12.01 -15.32
CA THR A 817 1.93 -11.77 -15.86
C THR A 817 2.82 -12.96 -15.52
N THR A 818 3.66 -13.36 -16.47
CA THR A 818 4.58 -14.46 -16.22
C THR A 818 5.88 -14.31 -16.98
N ASN A 819 6.95 -14.78 -16.35
CA ASN A 819 8.25 -15.02 -16.96
C ASN A 819 8.48 -16.53 -17.17
N SER A 820 7.48 -17.38 -16.89
CA SER A 820 7.56 -18.82 -16.95
C SER A 820 6.98 -19.40 -18.25
N PRO A 821 7.77 -20.15 -19.01
CA PRO A 821 7.33 -20.85 -20.23
C PRO A 821 6.40 -22.02 -19.95
N PHE A 822 6.34 -22.51 -18.71
CA PHE A 822 5.51 -23.65 -18.34
C PHE A 822 4.02 -23.28 -18.25
N MET A 823 3.72 -22.02 -17.97
CA MET A 823 2.34 -21.51 -17.83
C MET A 823 1.63 -21.40 -19.18
N ILE A 824 2.34 -20.89 -20.19
CA ILE A 824 1.74 -20.55 -21.50
C ILE A 824 1.31 -21.78 -22.31
N SER A 825 1.74 -22.98 -21.93
CA SER A 825 1.32 -24.23 -22.59
C SER A 825 -0.16 -24.56 -22.35
N ASP A 826 -0.78 -23.98 -21.32
CA ASP A 826 -2.20 -24.17 -20.99
C ASP A 826 -3.08 -23.01 -21.49
N ILE A 827 -2.50 -22.02 -22.21
CA ILE A 827 -3.16 -20.78 -22.61
C ILE A 827 -3.20 -20.69 -24.14
N LEU A 828 -4.31 -20.21 -24.70
CA LEU A 828 -4.46 -20.01 -26.15
C LEU A 828 -3.51 -18.90 -26.65
N SER A 829 -3.09 -18.98 -27.90
CA SER A 829 -2.13 -18.01 -28.46
C SER A 829 -2.71 -16.60 -28.58
N GLU A 830 -4.03 -16.49 -28.75
CA GLU A 830 -4.76 -15.22 -28.79
C GLU A 830 -4.81 -14.55 -27.41
N ASP A 831 -4.99 -15.31 -26.33
CA ASP A 831 -4.99 -14.81 -24.95
C ASP A 831 -3.61 -14.32 -24.45
N ILE A 832 -2.53 -14.55 -25.22
CA ILE A 832 -1.16 -14.21 -24.83
C ILE A 832 -0.70 -12.93 -25.52
N THR A 833 -0.35 -11.93 -24.72
CA THR A 833 0.29 -10.70 -25.19
C THR A 833 1.79 -10.71 -24.88
N TYR A 834 2.62 -10.64 -25.93
CA TYR A 834 4.08 -10.57 -25.81
C TYR A 834 4.58 -9.12 -25.81
N LEU A 835 5.17 -8.67 -24.69
CA LEU A 835 5.86 -7.38 -24.59
C LEU A 835 7.30 -7.51 -25.10
N SER A 836 7.48 -7.26 -26.40
CA SER A 836 8.79 -7.19 -27.06
C SER A 836 8.98 -5.91 -27.88
N LYS A 837 10.24 -5.54 -28.12
CA LYS A 837 10.59 -4.44 -29.03
C LYS A 837 10.49 -4.83 -30.51
N GLU A 838 10.48 -6.12 -30.80
CA GLU A 838 10.42 -6.70 -32.14
C GLU A 838 9.06 -7.39 -32.33
N GLN A 839 8.37 -7.10 -33.42
CA GLN A 839 7.17 -7.84 -33.83
C GLN A 839 7.61 -9.21 -34.35
N GLN A 840 7.44 -10.24 -33.52
CA GLN A 840 7.60 -11.64 -33.92
C GLN A 840 6.22 -12.30 -33.88
N GLU A 841 5.84 -12.99 -34.95
CA GLU A 841 4.70 -13.91 -34.91
C GLU A 841 5.12 -15.14 -34.10
N PHE A 842 4.35 -15.44 -33.06
CA PHE A 842 4.61 -16.59 -32.20
C PHE A 842 3.75 -17.78 -32.61
N ASP A 843 4.33 -18.99 -32.50
CA ASP A 843 3.62 -20.25 -32.77
C ASP A 843 2.45 -20.45 -31.80
N GLN A 844 1.47 -21.26 -32.22
CA GLN A 844 0.41 -21.75 -31.34
C GLN A 844 0.98 -22.37 -30.05
N THR A 845 0.43 -21.95 -28.91
CA THR A 845 0.97 -22.22 -27.57
C THR A 845 0.26 -23.36 -26.85
N PHE A 846 -1.06 -23.46 -27.00
CA PHE A 846 -1.87 -24.46 -26.30
C PHE A 846 -1.42 -25.90 -26.63
N GLY A 847 -1.02 -26.66 -25.62
CA GLY A 847 -0.50 -28.03 -25.76
C GLY A 847 0.86 -28.14 -26.47
N GLN A 848 1.58 -27.04 -26.67
CA GLN A 848 2.85 -27.02 -27.40
C GLN A 848 4.01 -27.64 -26.60
N ASN A 849 5.01 -28.18 -27.31
CA ASN A 849 6.22 -28.69 -26.67
C ASN A 849 7.01 -27.55 -25.97
N ILE A 850 7.33 -27.74 -24.69
CA ILE A 850 8.04 -26.77 -23.85
C ILE A 850 9.37 -26.31 -24.49
N HIS A 851 10.12 -27.17 -25.18
CA HIS A 851 11.37 -26.78 -25.85
C HIS A 851 11.15 -25.78 -26.99
N LYS A 852 10.01 -25.87 -27.70
CA LYS A 852 9.64 -24.89 -28.73
C LYS A 852 9.25 -23.58 -28.10
N LEU A 853 8.39 -23.61 -27.08
CA LEU A 853 7.96 -22.43 -26.33
C LEU A 853 9.15 -21.66 -25.73
N LEU A 854 10.10 -22.40 -25.14
CA LEU A 854 11.34 -21.87 -24.59
C LEU A 854 12.19 -21.13 -25.63
N LYS A 855 12.32 -21.69 -26.83
CA LYS A 855 13.15 -21.13 -27.90
C LYS A 855 12.47 -19.97 -28.63
N HIS A 856 11.21 -20.15 -29.01
CA HIS A 856 10.49 -19.23 -29.88
C HIS A 856 9.73 -18.16 -29.11
N ASN A 857 9.16 -18.46 -27.94
CA ASN A 857 8.23 -17.56 -27.24
C ASN A 857 8.85 -16.85 -26.02
N PHE A 858 9.96 -17.38 -25.46
CA PHE A 858 10.64 -16.82 -24.28
C PHE A 858 12.03 -16.22 -24.59
N PHE A 859 12.33 -16.01 -25.87
CA PHE A 859 13.51 -15.27 -26.33
C PHE A 859 14.86 -15.87 -25.86
N MET A 860 14.92 -17.18 -25.64
CA MET A 860 16.18 -17.86 -25.37
C MET A 860 16.91 -18.16 -26.68
N SER A 861 18.20 -17.85 -26.73
CA SER A 861 19.05 -18.18 -27.88
C SER A 861 19.30 -19.69 -28.00
N TYR A 862 19.44 -20.39 -26.87
CA TYR A 862 19.75 -21.82 -26.80
C TYR A 862 19.01 -22.52 -25.64
N THR A 863 18.77 -23.81 -25.79
CA THR A 863 18.13 -24.68 -24.77
C THR A 863 19.14 -25.42 -23.89
N ILE A 864 20.44 -25.18 -24.08
CA ILE A 864 21.53 -25.75 -23.30
C ILE A 864 22.25 -24.65 -22.50
N GLY A 865 22.86 -25.01 -21.38
CA GLY A 865 23.61 -24.05 -20.56
C GLY A 865 24.81 -23.45 -21.29
N GLU A 866 25.09 -22.17 -21.05
CA GLU A 866 26.10 -21.40 -21.80
C GLU A 866 27.50 -22.00 -21.67
N TYR A 867 27.90 -22.46 -20.49
CA TYR A 867 29.18 -23.15 -20.29
C TYR A 867 29.29 -24.44 -21.13
N SER A 868 28.20 -25.21 -21.21
CA SER A 868 28.15 -26.41 -22.04
C SER A 868 28.23 -26.05 -23.52
N ARG A 869 27.58 -24.96 -23.94
CA ARG A 869 27.67 -24.43 -25.32
C ARG A 869 29.09 -24.02 -25.66
N GLU A 870 29.71 -23.18 -24.84
CA GLU A 870 31.09 -22.72 -25.01
C GLU A 870 32.07 -23.90 -25.03
N LEU A 871 31.89 -24.90 -24.17
CA LEU A 871 32.72 -26.10 -24.18
C LEU A 871 32.56 -26.89 -25.48
N ILE A 872 31.33 -27.07 -25.96
CA ILE A 872 31.05 -27.75 -27.23
C ILE A 872 31.67 -26.97 -28.40
N GLU A 873 31.51 -25.66 -28.46
CA GLU A 873 32.10 -24.79 -29.48
C GLU A 873 33.62 -24.87 -29.44
N ARG A 874 34.23 -24.82 -28.25
CA ARG A 874 35.68 -24.98 -28.09
C ARG A 874 36.17 -26.35 -28.53
N ILE A 875 35.42 -27.41 -28.27
CA ILE A 875 35.74 -28.75 -28.78
C ILE A 875 35.68 -28.75 -30.31
N ILE A 876 34.64 -28.17 -30.91
CA ILE A 876 34.53 -28.04 -32.38
C ILE A 876 35.74 -27.28 -32.93
N ASP A 877 36.12 -26.18 -32.30
CA ASP A 877 37.30 -25.40 -32.70
C ASP A 877 38.56 -26.27 -32.62
N TRP A 878 38.81 -26.94 -31.49
CA TRP A 878 39.98 -27.83 -31.34
C TRP A 878 40.05 -28.92 -32.42
N LEU A 879 38.89 -29.43 -32.86
CA LEU A 879 38.78 -30.42 -33.92
C LEU A 879 39.00 -29.83 -35.33
N CYS A 880 38.81 -28.52 -35.51
CA CYS A 880 38.91 -27.81 -36.79
C CYS A 880 40.22 -27.02 -37.02
N LEU A 881 41.12 -26.95 -36.02
CA LEU A 881 42.35 -26.14 -36.10
C LEU A 881 43.32 -26.57 -37.21
N LYS A 882 44.04 -25.59 -37.80
CA LYS A 882 45.12 -25.80 -38.79
C LYS A 882 46.47 -26.10 -38.11
N GLU A 883 47.41 -26.69 -38.86
CA GLU A 883 48.68 -27.28 -38.38
C GLU A 883 49.55 -26.36 -37.49
N ASP A 884 49.45 -25.04 -37.65
CA ASP A 884 50.29 -24.06 -36.95
C ASP A 884 49.79 -23.69 -35.53
N GLU A 885 48.59 -24.13 -35.11
CA GLU A 885 47.94 -23.72 -33.84
C GLU A 885 47.81 -24.85 -32.78
N VAL A 886 48.40 -26.03 -33.03
CA VAL A 886 48.27 -27.23 -32.16
C VAL A 886 48.82 -27.03 -30.74
N SER A 887 49.75 -26.08 -30.54
CA SER A 887 50.28 -25.71 -29.23
C SER A 887 49.25 -25.03 -28.31
N LEU A 888 48.23 -24.38 -28.88
CA LEU A 888 47.16 -23.73 -28.12
C LEU A 888 46.24 -24.76 -27.43
N ILE A 889 46.01 -25.92 -28.05
CA ILE A 889 45.13 -26.99 -27.55
C ILE A 889 45.60 -27.47 -26.17
N GLY A 890 46.90 -27.71 -25.99
CA GLY A 890 47.45 -28.18 -24.71
C GLY A 890 47.30 -27.18 -23.57
N LYS A 891 47.41 -25.88 -23.86
CA LYS A 891 47.19 -24.78 -22.90
C LYS A 891 45.72 -24.61 -22.53
N GLU A 892 44.81 -24.87 -23.46
CA GLU A 892 43.37 -24.81 -23.21
C GLU A 892 42.87 -26.07 -22.47
N LEU A 893 43.37 -27.26 -22.84
CA LEU A 893 43.03 -28.52 -22.17
C LEU A 893 43.59 -28.61 -20.73
N SER A 894 44.73 -27.96 -20.44
CA SER A 894 45.28 -27.91 -19.08
C SER A 894 44.41 -27.14 -18.08
N ARG A 895 43.38 -26.41 -18.55
CA ARG A 895 42.33 -25.85 -17.68
C ARG A 895 41.39 -26.93 -17.12
N TYR A 896 41.31 -28.08 -17.77
CA TYR A 896 40.38 -29.17 -17.44
C TYR A 896 41.08 -30.40 -16.86
N PHE A 897 42.38 -30.55 -17.08
CA PHE A 897 43.18 -31.66 -16.58
C PHE A 897 44.47 -31.16 -15.95
N GLU A 898 44.86 -31.75 -14.81
CA GLU A 898 46.08 -31.39 -14.11
C GLU A 898 47.35 -31.68 -14.93
N GLY A 899 48.25 -30.70 -15.00
CA GLY A 899 49.56 -30.81 -15.65
C GLY A 899 49.58 -30.46 -17.15
N PRO A 900 50.79 -30.25 -17.73
CA PRO A 900 50.93 -30.04 -19.16
C PRO A 900 50.55 -31.32 -19.92
N ILE A 901 49.64 -31.20 -20.88
CA ILE A 901 49.13 -32.33 -21.65
C ILE A 901 49.97 -32.48 -22.92
N ALA A 902 50.53 -33.67 -23.15
CA ALA A 902 51.26 -33.96 -24.37
C ALA A 902 50.31 -34.06 -25.58
N PRO A 903 50.72 -33.65 -26.79
CA PRO A 903 49.87 -33.74 -27.99
C PRO A 903 49.30 -35.14 -28.27
N VAL A 904 50.03 -36.20 -27.90
CA VAL A 904 49.60 -37.61 -28.02
C VAL A 904 48.35 -37.91 -27.20
N ASP A 905 48.11 -37.17 -26.11
CA ASP A 905 46.96 -37.38 -25.24
C ASP A 905 45.76 -36.49 -25.59
N TYR A 906 45.88 -35.56 -26.55
CA TYR A 906 44.81 -34.60 -26.87
C TYR A 906 43.51 -35.31 -27.27
N SER A 907 43.56 -36.28 -28.19
CA SER A 907 42.37 -37.03 -28.64
C SER A 907 41.71 -37.79 -27.49
N LYS A 908 42.51 -38.48 -26.66
CA LYS A 908 42.00 -39.20 -25.49
C LYS A 908 41.32 -38.27 -24.49
N LYS A 909 41.90 -37.10 -24.24
CA LYS A 909 41.37 -36.09 -23.32
C LYS A 909 40.11 -35.41 -23.89
N ILE A 910 40.09 -35.09 -25.17
CA ILE A 910 38.91 -34.55 -25.87
C ILE A 910 37.78 -35.59 -25.90
N ARG A 911 38.07 -36.86 -26.20
CA ARG A 911 37.10 -37.96 -26.16
C ARG A 911 36.47 -38.13 -24.78
N LEU A 912 37.26 -37.99 -23.70
CA LEU A 912 36.74 -37.99 -22.32
C LEU A 912 35.74 -36.86 -22.09
N LEU A 913 36.00 -35.65 -22.59
CA LEU A 913 35.08 -34.52 -22.50
C LEU A 913 33.81 -34.74 -23.32
N ILE A 914 33.93 -35.20 -24.57
CA ILE A 914 32.79 -35.48 -25.46
C ILE A 914 31.87 -36.54 -24.83
N ASN A 915 32.43 -37.57 -24.22
CA ASN A 915 31.64 -38.63 -23.57
C ASN A 915 30.84 -38.14 -22.34
N LYS A 916 31.14 -36.96 -21.79
CA LYS A 916 30.36 -36.33 -20.72
C LYS A 916 29.18 -35.49 -21.23
N ILE A 917 29.08 -35.25 -22.54
CA ILE A 917 27.97 -34.52 -23.14
C ILE A 917 26.70 -35.38 -23.05
N GLY A 918 25.65 -34.82 -22.42
CA GLY A 918 24.40 -35.52 -22.16
C GLY A 918 23.50 -35.69 -23.39
N GLU A 919 23.49 -34.70 -24.30
CA GLU A 919 22.68 -34.72 -25.52
C GLU A 919 23.29 -35.68 -26.56
N PRO A 920 22.61 -36.78 -26.90
CA PRO A 920 23.16 -37.81 -27.78
C PRO A 920 23.56 -37.28 -29.16
N VAL A 921 22.78 -36.36 -29.73
CA VAL A 921 23.04 -35.83 -31.09
C VAL A 921 24.36 -35.07 -31.15
N TYR A 922 24.65 -34.21 -30.17
CA TYR A 922 25.93 -33.49 -30.11
C TYR A 922 27.08 -34.45 -29.85
N ARG A 923 26.92 -35.37 -28.90
CA ARG A 923 27.96 -36.34 -28.55
C ARG A 923 28.34 -37.21 -29.75
N GLU A 924 27.37 -37.78 -30.45
CA GLU A 924 27.63 -38.65 -31.61
C GLU A 924 28.31 -37.87 -32.74
N LYS A 925 27.83 -36.66 -33.06
CA LYS A 925 28.42 -35.83 -34.10
C LYS A 925 29.85 -35.37 -33.77
N LEU A 926 30.15 -35.09 -32.50
CA LEU A 926 31.49 -34.71 -32.07
C LEU A 926 32.45 -35.89 -32.03
N LEU A 927 32.00 -37.08 -31.61
CA LEU A 927 32.79 -38.31 -31.75
C LEU A 927 33.05 -38.65 -33.23
N ASP A 928 32.05 -38.40 -34.08
CA ASP A 928 32.16 -38.56 -35.51
C ASP A 928 33.27 -37.66 -36.07
N THR A 929 33.18 -36.38 -35.70
CA THR A 929 34.15 -35.36 -36.09
C THR A 929 35.55 -35.67 -35.53
N LEU A 930 35.68 -36.09 -34.26
CA LEU A 930 36.95 -36.44 -33.61
C LEU A 930 37.67 -37.58 -34.33
N SER A 931 36.95 -38.63 -34.68
CA SER A 931 37.53 -39.80 -35.39
C SER A 931 37.81 -39.55 -36.87
N THR A 932 37.23 -38.49 -37.46
CA THR A 932 37.65 -37.95 -38.77
C THR A 932 38.72 -36.86 -38.68
N SER A 933 39.03 -36.39 -37.46
CA SER A 933 40.01 -35.33 -37.24
C SER A 933 41.44 -35.87 -37.31
N LYS A 934 42.40 -34.98 -37.59
CA LYS A 934 43.83 -35.32 -37.60
C LYS A 934 44.41 -35.67 -36.21
N LEU A 935 43.62 -35.62 -35.14
CA LEU A 935 44.04 -35.87 -33.75
C LEU A 935 43.94 -37.36 -33.35
N GLU A 936 43.22 -38.18 -34.11
CA GLU A 936 43.03 -39.62 -33.88
C GLU A 936 43.55 -40.36 -35.14
N GLU A 937 44.52 -41.29 -35.01
CA GLU A 937 44.82 -42.21 -36.12
C GLU A 937 43.66 -43.21 -36.23
N PRO A 938 42.95 -43.28 -37.37
CA PRO A 938 41.74 -44.08 -37.46
C PRO A 938 42.09 -45.57 -37.35
N SER A 939 41.43 -46.27 -36.43
CA SER A 939 41.38 -47.73 -36.46
C SER A 939 40.66 -48.16 -37.73
N GLU A 940 41.31 -48.99 -38.56
CA GLU A 940 40.75 -49.56 -39.79
C GLU A 940 39.37 -50.21 -39.57
N LEU A 941 39.13 -50.72 -38.35
CA LEU A 941 37.87 -51.30 -37.91
C LEU A 941 36.74 -50.26 -37.73
N GLU A 942 37.03 -49.08 -37.17
CA GLU A 942 36.03 -48.00 -37.01
C GLU A 942 35.61 -47.43 -38.38
N LEU A 943 36.55 -47.36 -39.33
CA LEU A 943 36.29 -46.89 -40.69
C LEU A 943 35.36 -47.86 -41.47
N LEU A 944 35.54 -49.17 -41.27
CA LEU A 944 34.68 -50.21 -41.84
C LEU A 944 33.29 -50.26 -41.16
N LEU A 945 33.21 -50.02 -39.85
CA LEU A 945 31.92 -49.94 -39.13
C LEU A 945 31.09 -48.72 -39.56
N ARG A 946 31.74 -47.60 -39.83
CA ARG A 946 31.10 -46.40 -40.42
C ARG A 946 30.52 -46.68 -41.81
N GLN A 947 31.32 -47.26 -42.70
CA GLN A 947 30.86 -47.61 -44.05
C GLN A 947 29.63 -48.51 -44.00
N ARG A 948 29.59 -49.46 -43.06
CA ARG A 948 28.42 -50.31 -42.85
C ARG A 948 27.19 -49.51 -42.39
N ALA A 949 27.34 -48.62 -41.41
CA ALA A 949 26.23 -47.81 -40.90
C ALA A 949 25.66 -46.83 -41.96
N ASP A 950 26.50 -46.28 -42.83
CA ASP A 950 26.07 -45.40 -43.92
C ASP A 950 25.36 -46.17 -45.03
N LEU A 951 25.87 -47.36 -45.39
CA LEU A 951 25.19 -48.27 -46.30
C LEU A 951 23.82 -48.70 -45.76
N ASP A 952 23.72 -49.02 -44.47
CA ASP A 952 22.44 -49.40 -43.84
C ASP A 952 21.42 -48.24 -43.85
N ARG A 953 21.89 -46.99 -43.70
CA ARG A 953 21.04 -45.78 -43.80
C ARG A 953 20.53 -45.56 -45.23
N GLU A 954 21.41 -45.71 -46.22
CA GLU A 954 21.05 -45.55 -47.62
C GLU A 954 20.09 -46.64 -48.09
N ILE A 955 20.28 -47.89 -47.63
CA ILE A 955 19.35 -49.00 -47.85
C ILE A 955 17.96 -48.67 -47.27
N ARG A 956 17.87 -48.14 -46.04
CA ARG A 956 16.58 -47.74 -45.45
C ARG A 956 15.90 -46.64 -46.28
N ARG A 957 16.65 -45.61 -46.67
CA ARG A 957 16.16 -44.50 -47.48
C ARG A 957 15.61 -44.97 -48.84
N LEU A 958 16.30 -45.90 -49.50
CA LEU A 958 15.84 -46.49 -50.77
C LEU A 958 14.61 -47.38 -50.56
N SER A 959 14.55 -48.16 -49.47
CA SER A 959 13.42 -49.03 -49.16
C SER A 959 12.12 -48.27 -48.80
N GLU A 960 12.22 -47.08 -48.22
CA GLU A 960 11.08 -46.20 -47.92
C GLU A 960 10.60 -45.42 -49.16
N GLY A 961 11.48 -45.17 -50.13
CA GLY A 961 11.15 -44.54 -51.41
C GLY A 961 10.33 -45.42 -52.36
N GLU A 962 10.40 -46.74 -52.24
CA GLU A 962 9.63 -47.70 -53.07
C GLU A 962 8.21 -48.00 -52.55
N ARG A 963 7.78 -47.37 -51.43
CA ARG A 963 6.40 -47.47 -50.89
C ARG A 963 5.59 -46.17 -51.07
N LYS A 964 5.64 -45.56 -52.24
CA LYS A 964 4.68 -44.53 -52.66
C LYS A 964 3.78 -45.02 -53.79
#